data_AF-A0A969M838-F1
#
_entry.id   AF-A0A969M838-F1
#
_cell.length_a   1.000
_cell.length_b   1.000
_cell.length_c   1.000
_cell.angle_alpha   90.00
_cell.angle_beta   90.00
_cell.angle_gamma   90.00
#
_symmetry.space_group_name_H-M   'P 1'
#
loop_
_entity.id
_entity.type
_entity.pdbx_description
1 polymer ?
#
loop_
_entity_poly.entity_id
_entity_poly.type
_entity_poly.pdbx_seq_one_letter_code
_entity_poly.pdbx_strand_id
1 'polypeptide(L)'
;MYADRTYDDNGNLTGITDALNRATTNAYDAAGRLVSTTDERGNTTSYVYDASSRRTKIVDALGNETVFVYDAGNRLVSVTDARQNTTTYQYDELGRQRFVVSADGSKVETVYDELGRRKAVIDQEGKRTEFGYDALGRLTVVKDSLGQTTSYGYDELGNFIRQTDANSHSTTFEYDSVGRQRLRRLPGVIAEYFHYNRDGTVKQHVNFNAFPVNFKYDQLGRLLERKYLDGTRHVFTYTRAGLRETAKDDRGGITRYDYDDRDRLVKKTDPSGNSLEYTYDVAGNRTSLKANIGSASYTTAYTHDALNRIKTVTDPEGGVYNFDYDANGLQKQLDYPNGVRTTWSYDSQNRLVDLVTKKSSGEVLQSYHYQMALTGHRTSVTEADGTVRAYQYDDLWRLVQDKVTGPTGQLVYQEDFQYDPVGNRLRSDLIAHKRPKFVHVYTYDARDRIETHNGMKVSWDQAGRLTEMPGWMNDPDASYRWGFGDRLLGVELSNGTKVETTYDVDGNRVSSTETVEGVAASVDYLVDTSGWLSHVVAGVEEEEAETVYVRAGDQLLGNRRDGPEDRFHHQDALGSVRSLTDQGGNAVASGTYSAFGVRQRGTSADQDYGFAGEPWLAGSRLAHHRARWMDPQTGRFLSQDRFEGVIEQPQSLNRYCYAYADPVNGRDPTGYWTIGGIMLGGIFGTYCHGDCRA
;
A
#
# COMPACT_ATOMS: atom_id res chain seq x y z
N MET A 1 -24.87 -15.44 -15.89
CA MET A 1 -26.28 -15.39 -15.46
C MET A 1 -26.89 -14.07 -15.91
N TYR A 2 -28.12 -14.07 -16.42
CA TYR A 2 -28.79 -12.83 -16.83
C TYR A 2 -29.41 -12.17 -15.60
N ALA A 3 -29.17 -10.88 -15.41
CA ALA A 3 -29.89 -10.07 -14.44
C ALA A 3 -31.17 -9.54 -15.09
N ASP A 4 -32.30 -9.66 -14.41
CA ASP A 4 -33.56 -9.07 -14.83
C ASP A 4 -33.47 -7.55 -14.67
N ARG A 5 -33.76 -6.82 -15.74
CA ARG A 5 -33.72 -5.36 -15.76
C ARG A 5 -35.12 -4.83 -15.97
N THR A 6 -35.55 -3.94 -15.09
CA THR A 6 -36.81 -3.22 -15.22
C THR A 6 -36.53 -1.78 -15.66
N TYR A 7 -37.42 -1.24 -16.48
CA TYR A 7 -37.32 0.12 -17.00
C TYR A 7 -38.65 0.85 -16.84
N ASP A 8 -38.62 2.17 -16.71
CA ASP A 8 -39.81 3.01 -16.81
C ASP A 8 -40.23 3.21 -18.28
N ASP A 9 -41.36 3.90 -18.50
CA ASP A 9 -41.90 4.19 -19.85
C ASP A 9 -40.95 5.07 -20.70
N ASN A 10 -39.99 5.74 -20.08
CA ASN A 10 -38.97 6.56 -20.75
C ASN A 10 -37.69 5.76 -21.05
N GLY A 11 -37.64 4.48 -20.70
CA GLY A 11 -36.49 3.60 -20.90
C GLY A 11 -35.38 3.78 -19.85
N ASN A 12 -35.63 4.47 -18.74
CA ASN A 12 -34.67 4.58 -17.64
C ASN A 12 -34.68 3.29 -16.81
N LEU A 13 -33.50 2.81 -16.41
CA LEU A 13 -33.33 1.57 -15.66
C LEU A 13 -33.81 1.71 -14.21
N THR A 14 -35.03 1.29 -13.91
CA THR A 14 -35.65 1.36 -12.57
C THR A 14 -35.19 0.27 -11.63
N GLY A 15 -34.66 -0.83 -12.14
CA GLY A 15 -34.18 -1.91 -11.29
C GLY A 15 -33.30 -2.91 -12.02
N ILE A 16 -32.33 -3.45 -11.29
CA ILE A 16 -31.58 -4.64 -11.67
C ILE A 16 -31.83 -5.66 -10.57
N THR A 17 -32.38 -6.81 -10.94
CA THR A 17 -32.51 -7.97 -10.07
C THR A 17 -31.59 -9.07 -10.58
N ASP A 18 -30.65 -9.50 -9.77
CA ASP A 18 -29.78 -10.62 -10.17
C ASP A 18 -30.49 -11.98 -10.05
N ALA A 19 -29.84 -13.03 -10.54
CA ALA A 19 -30.40 -14.39 -10.52
C ALA A 19 -30.66 -14.95 -9.11
N LEU A 20 -30.21 -14.28 -8.04
CA LEU A 20 -30.48 -14.63 -6.65
C LEU A 20 -31.54 -13.69 -6.01
N ASN A 21 -32.34 -13.00 -6.83
CA ASN A 21 -33.41 -12.07 -6.43
C ASN A 21 -32.97 -10.86 -5.61
N ARG A 22 -31.69 -10.46 -5.70
CA ARG A 22 -31.22 -9.23 -5.06
C ARG A 22 -31.43 -8.06 -6.00
N ALA A 23 -32.02 -6.98 -5.50
CA ALA A 23 -32.45 -5.87 -6.32
C ALA A 23 -31.74 -4.56 -5.94
N THR A 24 -31.11 -3.92 -6.92
CA THR A 24 -30.83 -2.48 -6.86
C THR A 24 -31.98 -1.77 -7.54
N THR A 25 -32.56 -0.74 -6.93
CA THR A 25 -33.66 0.04 -7.52
C THR A 25 -33.27 1.51 -7.68
N ASN A 26 -33.73 2.11 -8.77
CA ASN A 26 -33.47 3.51 -9.11
C ASN A 26 -34.80 4.24 -9.28
N ALA A 27 -34.87 5.47 -8.78
CA ALA A 27 -35.98 6.38 -9.05
C ALA A 27 -35.49 7.56 -9.88
N TYR A 28 -36.33 8.01 -10.80
CA TYR A 28 -36.05 9.12 -11.70
C TYR A 28 -37.13 10.21 -11.55
N ASP A 29 -36.75 11.47 -11.77
CA ASP A 29 -37.74 12.53 -11.90
C ASP A 29 -38.36 12.59 -13.30
N ALA A 30 -39.33 13.50 -13.51
CA ALA A 30 -40.00 13.67 -14.79
C ALA A 30 -39.07 14.10 -15.95
N ALA A 31 -37.85 14.56 -15.65
CA ALA A 31 -36.83 14.88 -16.63
C ALA A 31 -35.86 13.70 -16.91
N GLY A 32 -36.12 12.52 -16.35
CA GLY A 32 -35.30 11.32 -16.52
C GLY A 32 -34.00 11.36 -15.72
N ARG A 33 -33.88 12.21 -14.69
CA ARG A 33 -32.67 12.32 -13.86
C ARG A 33 -32.77 11.40 -12.66
N LEU A 34 -31.71 10.67 -12.34
CA LEU A 34 -31.65 9.75 -11.22
C LEU A 34 -31.74 10.51 -9.89
N VAL A 35 -32.85 10.39 -9.15
CA VAL A 35 -33.06 11.08 -7.86
C VAL A 35 -32.78 10.20 -6.66
N SER A 36 -32.77 8.88 -6.80
CA SER A 36 -32.30 7.97 -5.76
C SER A 36 -31.90 6.61 -6.29
N THR A 37 -30.95 5.98 -5.62
CA THR A 37 -30.59 4.58 -5.79
C THR A 37 -30.68 3.88 -4.44
N THR A 38 -31.32 2.71 -4.41
CA THR A 38 -31.39 1.83 -3.24
C THR A 38 -30.62 0.56 -3.54
N ASP A 39 -29.63 0.25 -2.69
CA ASP A 39 -28.77 -0.93 -2.85
C ASP A 39 -29.47 -2.25 -2.50
N GLU A 40 -28.79 -3.37 -2.71
CA GLU A 40 -29.29 -4.72 -2.46
C GLU A 40 -29.62 -4.99 -0.98
N ARG A 41 -29.18 -4.12 -0.05
CA ARG A 41 -29.46 -4.18 1.40
C ARG A 41 -30.59 -3.23 1.81
N GLY A 42 -31.18 -2.48 0.89
CA GLY A 42 -32.23 -1.51 1.16
C GLY A 42 -31.74 -0.13 1.60
N ASN A 43 -30.45 0.17 1.47
CA ASN A 43 -29.88 1.47 1.82
C ASN A 43 -30.03 2.44 0.65
N THR A 44 -30.60 3.63 0.90
CA THR A 44 -30.93 4.60 -0.15
C THR A 44 -29.98 5.80 -0.15
N THR A 45 -29.39 6.10 -1.30
CA THR A 45 -28.71 7.38 -1.57
C THR A 45 -29.59 8.23 -2.47
N SER A 46 -29.72 9.52 -2.18
CA SER A 46 -30.54 10.46 -2.96
C SER A 46 -29.74 11.62 -3.54
N TYR A 47 -30.28 12.18 -4.63
CA TYR A 47 -29.62 13.20 -5.45
C TYR A 47 -30.57 14.36 -5.71
N VAL A 48 -30.09 15.59 -5.50
CA VAL A 48 -30.84 16.82 -5.77
C VAL A 48 -30.20 17.55 -6.93
N TYR A 49 -31.04 18.11 -7.82
CA TYR A 49 -30.62 18.83 -9.00
C TYR A 49 -31.18 20.24 -9.03
N ASP A 50 -30.46 21.16 -9.67
CA ASP A 50 -30.99 22.47 -10.01
C ASP A 50 -31.83 22.46 -11.32
N ALA A 51 -32.32 23.64 -11.71
CA ALA A 51 -33.10 23.84 -12.92
C ALA A 51 -32.30 23.55 -14.21
N SER A 52 -30.97 23.53 -14.14
CA SER A 52 -30.07 23.21 -15.25
C SER A 52 -29.63 21.75 -15.25
N SER A 53 -30.27 20.89 -14.44
CA SER A 53 -29.97 19.47 -14.33
C SER A 53 -28.57 19.13 -13.83
N ARG A 54 -28.01 20.03 -13.02
CA ARG A 54 -26.73 19.82 -12.34
C ARG A 54 -26.98 19.34 -10.92
N ARG A 55 -26.23 18.33 -10.47
CA ARG A 55 -26.40 17.75 -9.14
C ARG A 55 -25.87 18.68 -8.06
N THR A 56 -26.74 19.27 -7.25
CA THR A 56 -26.38 20.22 -6.19
C THR A 56 -26.22 19.57 -4.82
N LYS A 57 -26.74 18.36 -4.62
CA LYS A 57 -26.64 17.64 -3.34
C LYS A 57 -26.64 16.12 -3.53
N ILE A 58 -25.83 15.43 -2.73
CA ILE A 58 -25.95 13.99 -2.47
C ILE A 58 -26.32 13.83 -0.99
N VAL A 59 -27.28 12.96 -0.69
CA VAL A 59 -27.57 12.52 0.68
C VAL A 59 -27.36 11.02 0.73
N ASP A 60 -26.40 10.56 1.54
CA ASP A 60 -26.11 9.13 1.70
C ASP A 60 -27.15 8.41 2.56
N ALA A 61 -27.01 7.08 2.70
CA ALA A 61 -27.97 6.26 3.45
C ALA A 61 -27.97 6.49 4.97
N LEU A 62 -27.00 7.22 5.50
CA LEU A 62 -26.96 7.66 6.90
C LEU A 62 -27.48 9.10 7.07
N GLY A 63 -27.88 9.76 5.98
CA GLY A 63 -28.37 11.13 5.98
C GLY A 63 -27.26 12.19 5.91
N ASN A 64 -26.01 11.81 5.65
CA ASN A 64 -24.93 12.78 5.50
C ASN A 64 -25.05 13.47 4.13
N GLU A 65 -24.83 14.79 4.11
CA GLU A 65 -24.99 15.60 2.91
C GLU A 65 -23.64 16.05 2.33
N THR A 66 -23.49 15.96 1.01
CA THR A 66 -22.43 16.62 0.24
C THR A 66 -23.07 17.61 -0.73
N VAL A 67 -22.65 18.88 -0.68
CA VAL A 67 -23.25 19.98 -1.46
C VAL A 67 -22.29 20.45 -2.55
N PHE A 68 -22.82 20.70 -3.74
CA PHE A 68 -22.09 21.16 -4.92
C PHE A 68 -22.63 22.51 -5.40
N VAL A 69 -21.74 23.45 -5.68
CA VAL A 69 -22.10 24.76 -6.24
C VAL A 69 -21.43 24.92 -7.60
N TYR A 70 -22.19 25.44 -8.58
CA TYR A 70 -21.73 25.66 -9.94
C TYR A 70 -21.86 27.12 -10.34
N ASP A 71 -20.97 27.59 -11.21
CA ASP A 71 -21.10 28.91 -11.83
C ASP A 71 -22.07 28.89 -13.03
N ALA A 72 -22.25 30.05 -13.68
CA ALA A 72 -23.10 30.20 -14.86
C ALA A 72 -22.56 29.42 -16.09
N GLY A 73 -21.27 29.08 -16.11
CA GLY A 73 -20.62 28.30 -17.16
C GLY A 73 -20.67 26.78 -16.94
N ASN A 74 -21.47 26.30 -15.98
CA ASN A 74 -21.59 24.88 -15.62
C ASN A 74 -20.28 24.26 -15.08
N ARG A 75 -19.42 25.08 -14.46
CA ARG A 75 -18.20 24.62 -13.80
C ARG A 75 -18.43 24.53 -12.29
N LEU A 76 -17.90 23.49 -11.66
CA LEU A 76 -17.99 23.27 -10.22
C LEU A 76 -17.12 24.28 -9.48
N VAL A 77 -17.69 25.15 -8.66
CA VAL A 77 -16.94 26.18 -7.91
C VAL A 77 -16.72 25.84 -6.44
N SER A 78 -17.57 24.99 -5.85
CA SER A 78 -17.31 24.48 -4.50
C SER A 78 -17.95 23.12 -4.26
N VAL A 79 -17.31 22.37 -3.35
CA VAL A 79 -17.84 21.16 -2.73
C VAL A 79 -17.77 21.36 -1.22
N THR A 80 -18.89 21.18 -0.54
CA THR A 80 -18.97 21.14 0.93
C THR A 80 -19.28 19.73 1.36
N ASP A 81 -18.40 19.14 2.15
CA ASP A 81 -18.56 17.77 2.66
C ASP A 81 -19.51 17.71 3.88
N ALA A 82 -19.77 16.50 4.39
CA ALA A 82 -20.72 16.30 5.47
C ALA A 82 -20.22 16.80 6.83
N ARG A 83 -18.92 17.09 6.97
CA ARG A 83 -18.34 17.81 8.12
C ARG A 83 -18.35 19.33 7.94
N GLN A 84 -18.99 19.83 6.89
CA GLN A 84 -19.08 21.25 6.53
C GLN A 84 -17.73 21.86 6.10
N ASN A 85 -16.73 21.04 5.78
CA ASN A 85 -15.50 21.54 5.19
C ASN A 85 -15.73 21.84 3.72
N THR A 86 -15.29 23.01 3.26
CA THR A 86 -15.53 23.48 1.90
C THR A 86 -14.24 23.59 1.10
N THR A 87 -14.18 22.89 -0.02
CA THR A 87 -13.13 23.04 -1.03
C THR A 87 -13.68 23.89 -2.18
N THR A 88 -12.93 24.90 -2.61
CA THR A 88 -13.31 25.77 -3.74
C THR A 88 -12.39 25.62 -4.93
N TYR A 89 -12.94 25.76 -6.12
CA TYR A 89 -12.24 25.63 -7.40
C TYR A 89 -12.31 26.97 -8.14
N GLN A 90 -11.15 27.50 -8.51
CA GLN A 90 -11.04 28.77 -9.23
C GLN A 90 -10.50 28.52 -10.62
N TYR A 91 -11.11 29.14 -11.62
CA TYR A 91 -10.80 28.95 -13.03
C TYR A 91 -10.17 30.21 -13.63
N ASP A 92 -9.33 30.03 -14.64
CA ASP A 92 -8.84 31.13 -15.47
C ASP A 92 -9.89 31.60 -16.49
N GLU A 93 -9.54 32.62 -17.28
CA GLU A 93 -10.43 33.21 -18.30
C GLU A 93 -10.81 32.22 -19.41
N LEU A 94 -10.00 31.18 -19.63
CA LEU A 94 -10.26 30.10 -20.59
C LEU A 94 -11.04 28.94 -19.97
N GLY A 95 -11.39 29.04 -18.68
CA GLY A 95 -12.13 28.04 -17.95
C GLY A 95 -11.35 26.80 -17.52
N ARG A 96 -10.02 26.90 -17.48
CA ARG A 96 -9.15 25.85 -16.94
C ARG A 96 -8.97 26.05 -15.43
N GLN A 97 -8.94 24.96 -14.66
CA GLN A 97 -8.83 25.04 -13.20
C GLN A 97 -7.45 25.54 -12.78
N ARG A 98 -7.38 26.76 -12.24
CA ARG A 98 -6.14 27.39 -11.79
C ARG A 98 -5.83 27.12 -10.32
N PHE A 99 -6.83 27.22 -9.44
CA PHE A 99 -6.63 26.96 -8.01
C PHE A 99 -7.61 25.93 -7.49
N VAL A 100 -7.13 25.13 -6.55
CA VAL A 100 -7.97 24.42 -5.59
C VAL A 100 -7.61 24.94 -4.23
N VAL A 101 -8.60 25.46 -3.52
CA VAL A 101 -8.45 26.05 -2.20
C VAL A 101 -9.17 25.15 -1.20
N SER A 102 -8.41 24.60 -0.27
CA SER A 102 -8.91 23.75 0.81
C SER A 102 -9.64 24.58 1.87
N ALA A 103 -10.34 23.90 2.78
CA ALA A 103 -11.15 24.56 3.81
C ALA A 103 -10.34 25.43 4.80
N ASP A 104 -9.05 25.15 4.97
CA ASP A 104 -8.13 25.97 5.78
C ASP A 104 -7.55 27.18 5.03
N GLY A 105 -7.92 27.37 3.76
CA GLY A 105 -7.45 28.46 2.91
C GLY A 105 -6.13 28.19 2.18
N SER A 106 -5.46 27.07 2.47
CA SER A 106 -4.30 26.64 1.68
C SER A 106 -4.72 26.27 0.25
N LYS A 107 -3.80 26.37 -0.71
CA LYS A 107 -4.14 26.20 -2.13
C LYS A 107 -3.05 25.54 -2.95
N VAL A 108 -3.46 24.78 -3.95
CA VAL A 108 -2.60 24.30 -5.04
C VAL A 108 -2.87 25.15 -6.27
N GLU A 109 -1.82 25.62 -6.94
CA GLU A 109 -1.93 26.35 -8.21
C GLU A 109 -1.47 25.48 -9.39
N THR A 110 -2.27 25.46 -10.45
CA THR A 110 -1.88 24.92 -11.75
C THR A 110 -1.70 26.05 -12.75
N VAL A 111 -0.52 26.12 -13.35
CA VAL A 111 -0.17 27.07 -14.40
C VAL A 111 -0.21 26.34 -15.73
N TYR A 112 -0.88 26.90 -16.73
CA TYR A 112 -0.99 26.32 -18.07
C TYR A 112 -0.13 27.07 -19.09
N ASP A 113 0.28 26.38 -20.15
CA ASP A 113 0.83 27.01 -21.35
C ASP A 113 -0.28 27.53 -22.29
N GLU A 114 0.12 28.09 -23.43
CA GLU A 114 -0.79 28.63 -24.45
C GLU A 114 -1.66 27.55 -25.11
N LEU A 115 -1.23 26.28 -25.07
CA LEU A 115 -1.97 25.13 -25.60
C LEU A 115 -2.87 24.45 -24.55
N GLY A 116 -2.91 24.96 -23.31
CA GLY A 116 -3.72 24.37 -22.24
C GLY A 116 -3.10 23.17 -21.52
N ARG A 117 -1.81 22.89 -21.75
CA ARG A 117 -1.08 21.85 -21.03
C ARG A 117 -0.53 22.40 -19.71
N ARG A 118 -0.38 21.55 -18.69
CA ARG A 118 0.15 21.94 -17.38
C ARG A 118 1.61 22.37 -17.53
N LYS A 119 1.93 23.65 -17.41
CA LYS A 119 3.30 24.17 -17.43
C LYS A 119 3.97 24.07 -16.07
N ALA A 120 3.21 24.24 -14.99
CA ALA A 120 3.69 24.05 -13.64
C ALA A 120 2.58 23.70 -12.66
N VAL A 121 2.95 23.05 -11.56
CA VAL A 121 2.14 22.92 -10.35
C VAL A 121 2.91 23.53 -9.19
N ILE A 122 2.22 24.30 -8.36
CA ILE A 122 2.76 24.91 -7.14
C ILE A 122 1.94 24.36 -5.98
N ASP A 123 2.61 23.70 -5.04
CA ASP A 123 1.96 23.16 -3.84
C ASP A 123 1.57 24.26 -2.83
N GLN A 124 0.94 23.84 -1.73
CA GLN A 124 0.44 24.72 -0.68
C GLN A 124 1.53 25.54 0.02
N GLU A 125 2.80 25.14 -0.09
CA GLU A 125 3.96 25.79 0.53
C GLU A 125 4.81 26.54 -0.51
N GLY A 126 4.33 26.64 -1.76
CA GLY A 126 4.99 27.38 -2.83
C GLY A 126 6.06 26.59 -3.58
N LYS A 127 6.21 25.29 -3.33
CA LYS A 127 7.18 24.44 -4.04
C LYS A 127 6.66 24.15 -5.44
N ARG A 128 7.51 24.38 -6.44
CA ARG A 128 7.09 24.45 -7.85
C ARG A 128 7.73 23.34 -8.69
N THR A 129 6.90 22.55 -9.37
CA THR A 129 7.31 21.56 -10.37
C THR A 129 6.91 22.05 -11.76
N GLU A 130 7.82 22.03 -12.72
CA GLU A 130 7.60 22.45 -14.11
C GLU A 130 7.57 21.26 -15.07
N PHE A 131 6.77 21.38 -16.12
CA PHE A 131 6.63 20.37 -17.17
C PHE A 131 6.90 21.01 -18.53
N GLY A 132 7.73 20.34 -19.33
CA GLY A 132 7.99 20.71 -20.72
C GLY A 132 7.52 19.63 -21.67
N TYR A 133 7.10 20.06 -22.87
CA TYR A 133 6.49 19.20 -23.87
C TYR A 133 7.13 19.41 -25.23
N ASP A 134 7.08 18.40 -26.07
CA ASP A 134 7.36 18.57 -27.50
C ASP A 134 6.18 19.20 -28.27
N ALA A 135 6.36 19.35 -29.58
CA ALA A 135 5.36 19.91 -30.48
C ALA A 135 4.10 19.03 -30.61
N LEU A 136 4.16 17.75 -30.26
CA LEU A 136 3.03 16.82 -30.27
C LEU A 136 2.30 16.75 -28.91
N GLY A 137 2.76 17.50 -27.90
CA GLY A 137 2.14 17.49 -26.57
C GLY A 137 2.63 16.39 -25.65
N ARG A 138 3.70 15.68 -26.00
CA ARG A 138 4.27 14.61 -25.16
C ARG A 138 5.24 15.22 -24.15
N LEU A 139 5.20 14.76 -22.91
CA LEU A 139 6.02 15.26 -21.80
C LEU A 139 7.50 14.91 -22.04
N THR A 140 8.36 15.89 -22.27
CA THR A 140 9.79 15.67 -22.54
C THR A 140 10.67 15.97 -21.34
N VAL A 141 10.19 16.72 -20.36
CA VAL A 141 10.97 17.12 -19.20
C VAL A 141 10.09 17.44 -18.00
N VAL A 142 10.52 16.99 -16.82
CA VAL A 142 10.03 17.46 -15.52
C VAL A 142 11.20 18.10 -14.80
N LYS A 143 10.98 19.34 -14.33
CA LYS A 143 11.92 20.04 -13.46
C LYS A 143 11.30 20.21 -12.09
N ASP A 144 11.95 19.66 -11.07
CA ASP A 144 11.44 19.69 -9.72
C ASP A 144 11.73 21.00 -8.98
N SER A 145 11.27 21.12 -7.73
CA SER A 145 11.41 22.33 -6.91
C SER A 145 12.85 22.64 -6.50
N LEU A 146 13.75 21.64 -6.50
CA LEU A 146 15.20 21.83 -6.32
C LEU A 146 15.90 22.19 -7.62
N GLY A 147 15.17 22.30 -8.73
CA GLY A 147 15.67 22.66 -10.05
C GLY A 147 16.32 21.50 -10.82
N GLN A 148 16.18 20.27 -10.33
CA GLN A 148 16.75 19.08 -10.96
C GLN A 148 15.83 18.61 -12.09
N THR A 149 16.39 17.92 -13.07
CA THR A 149 15.69 17.65 -14.33
C THR A 149 15.66 16.17 -14.65
N THR A 150 14.48 15.63 -14.91
CA THR A 150 14.28 14.32 -15.52
C THR A 150 13.72 14.50 -16.93
N SER A 151 14.25 13.79 -17.91
CA SER A 151 13.88 13.96 -19.32
C SER A 151 13.46 12.65 -20.01
N TYR A 152 12.63 12.81 -21.04
CA TYR A 152 11.97 11.71 -21.74
C TYR A 152 12.09 11.87 -23.24
N GLY A 153 12.24 10.75 -23.94
CA GLY A 153 12.34 10.68 -25.39
C GLY A 153 11.31 9.74 -25.99
N TYR A 154 10.80 10.12 -27.15
CA TYR A 154 9.81 9.34 -27.90
C TYR A 154 10.26 9.14 -29.35
N ASP A 155 9.84 8.03 -29.96
CA ASP A 155 9.99 7.84 -31.40
C ASP A 155 8.90 8.58 -32.20
N GLU A 156 8.91 8.43 -33.53
CA GLU A 156 7.93 9.03 -34.44
C GLU A 156 6.50 8.48 -34.26
N LEU A 157 6.36 7.27 -33.72
CA LEU A 157 5.08 6.62 -33.45
C LEU A 157 4.52 6.99 -32.06
N GLY A 158 5.29 7.70 -31.23
CA GLY A 158 4.89 8.06 -29.87
C GLY A 158 5.30 7.06 -28.79
N ASN A 159 6.07 6.02 -29.13
CA ASN A 159 6.56 5.08 -28.13
C ASN A 159 7.64 5.73 -27.25
N PHE A 160 7.63 5.41 -25.96
CA PHE A 160 8.55 5.94 -24.96
C PHE A 160 9.92 5.24 -25.03
N ILE A 161 10.90 5.83 -25.71
CA ILE A 161 12.17 5.15 -26.02
C ILE A 161 13.31 5.46 -25.06
N ARG A 162 13.19 6.53 -24.26
CA ARG A 162 14.26 6.95 -23.34
C ARG A 162 13.73 7.68 -22.13
N GLN A 163 14.31 7.36 -20.98
CA GLN A 163 14.23 8.12 -19.73
C GLN A 163 15.65 8.48 -19.29
N THR A 164 15.88 9.72 -18.87
CA THR A 164 17.12 10.14 -18.22
C THR A 164 16.78 10.81 -16.89
N ASP A 165 17.28 10.24 -15.79
CA ASP A 165 17.04 10.75 -14.44
C ASP A 165 17.87 12.02 -14.11
N ALA A 166 17.64 12.57 -12.93
CA ALA A 166 18.35 13.76 -12.44
C ALA A 166 19.85 13.53 -12.13
N ASN A 167 20.28 12.27 -12.02
CA ASN A 167 21.69 11.88 -11.95
C ASN A 167 22.32 11.68 -13.34
N SER A 168 21.58 11.94 -14.42
CA SER A 168 22.00 11.74 -15.81
C SER A 168 22.16 10.28 -16.24
N HIS A 169 21.57 9.32 -15.52
CA HIS A 169 21.54 7.92 -15.94
C HIS A 169 20.35 7.67 -16.87
N SER A 170 20.57 6.89 -17.94
CA SER A 170 19.55 6.64 -18.97
C SER A 170 19.08 5.19 -18.99
N THR A 171 17.76 5.01 -19.03
CA THR A 171 17.08 3.76 -19.41
C THR A 171 16.49 3.91 -20.80
N THR A 172 16.65 2.91 -21.67
CA THR A 172 16.12 2.94 -23.04
C THR A 172 15.21 1.75 -23.33
N PHE A 173 14.27 1.95 -24.24
CA PHE A 173 13.25 0.96 -24.60
C PHE A 173 13.21 0.80 -26.11
N GLU A 174 12.97 -0.42 -26.57
CA GLU A 174 12.71 -0.71 -27.98
C GLU A 174 11.39 -1.44 -28.12
N TYR A 175 10.66 -1.12 -29.19
CA TYR A 175 9.33 -1.64 -29.47
C TYR A 175 9.31 -2.41 -30.79
N ASP A 176 8.34 -3.31 -30.93
CA ASP A 176 8.05 -3.94 -32.20
C ASP A 176 7.21 -3.06 -33.12
N SER A 177 6.94 -3.54 -34.34
CA SER A 177 6.19 -2.79 -35.35
C SER A 177 4.73 -2.51 -34.99
N VAL A 178 4.22 -3.06 -33.88
CA VAL A 178 2.86 -2.83 -33.38
C VAL A 178 2.87 -2.14 -31.99
N GLY A 179 4.00 -1.58 -31.57
CA GLY A 179 4.12 -0.79 -30.34
C GLY A 179 4.25 -1.60 -29.05
N ARG A 180 4.62 -2.89 -29.10
CA ARG A 180 4.88 -3.71 -27.90
C ARG A 180 6.36 -3.67 -27.53
N GLN A 181 6.67 -3.42 -26.26
CA GLN A 181 8.06 -3.34 -25.77
C GLN A 181 8.79 -4.68 -25.93
N ARG A 182 9.84 -4.73 -26.75
CA ARG A 182 10.66 -5.94 -26.92
C ARG A 182 11.95 -5.94 -26.12
N LEU A 183 12.41 -4.76 -25.71
CA LEU A 183 13.67 -4.61 -25.00
C LEU A 183 13.58 -3.44 -24.02
N ARG A 184 14.11 -3.64 -22.82
CA ARG A 184 14.43 -2.55 -21.88
C ARG A 184 15.89 -2.67 -21.47
N ARG A 185 16.64 -1.57 -21.58
CA ARG A 185 18.06 -1.48 -21.25
C ARG A 185 18.25 -0.48 -20.12
N LEU A 186 18.80 -0.95 -19.01
CA LEU A 186 19.15 -0.15 -17.85
C LEU A 186 20.53 0.52 -18.04
N PRO A 187 20.88 1.51 -17.21
CA PRO A 187 22.25 2.02 -17.12
C PRO A 187 23.27 0.89 -16.95
N GLY A 188 24.43 1.00 -17.61
CA GLY A 188 25.42 -0.09 -17.66
C GLY A 188 25.17 -1.17 -18.72
N VAL A 189 24.22 -0.94 -19.64
CA VAL A 189 23.97 -1.76 -20.86
C VAL A 189 23.35 -3.14 -20.60
N ILE A 190 22.96 -3.42 -19.35
CA ILE A 190 22.19 -4.62 -18.98
C ILE A 190 20.76 -4.50 -19.53
N ALA A 191 20.23 -5.57 -20.11
CA ALA A 191 18.93 -5.56 -20.78
C ALA A 191 18.09 -6.79 -20.49
N GLU A 192 16.78 -6.62 -20.58
CA GLU A 192 15.79 -7.69 -20.61
C GLU A 192 15.02 -7.68 -21.92
N TYR A 193 14.44 -8.83 -22.27
CA TYR A 193 13.81 -9.04 -23.57
C TYR A 193 12.42 -9.65 -23.41
N PHE A 194 11.49 -9.20 -24.25
CA PHE A 194 10.16 -9.76 -24.37
C PHE A 194 9.95 -10.30 -25.77
N HIS A 195 9.57 -11.57 -25.84
CA HIS A 195 9.15 -12.24 -27.07
C HIS A 195 7.67 -12.50 -26.99
N TYR A 196 6.94 -12.09 -28.02
CA TYR A 196 5.49 -12.20 -28.06
C TYR A 196 5.00 -13.30 -29.01
N ASN A 197 3.86 -13.88 -28.69
CA ASN A 197 3.07 -14.65 -29.63
C ASN A 197 2.39 -13.72 -30.65
N ARG A 198 1.83 -14.34 -31.69
CA ARG A 198 1.09 -13.61 -32.75
C ARG A 198 -0.16 -12.92 -32.20
N ASP A 199 -0.75 -13.45 -31.14
CA ASP A 199 -1.97 -12.94 -30.50
C ASP A 199 -1.74 -11.77 -29.53
N GLY A 200 -0.49 -11.36 -29.28
CA GLY A 200 -0.20 -10.30 -28.30
C GLY A 200 0.43 -10.78 -27.00
N THR A 201 0.21 -12.04 -26.63
CA THR A 201 0.65 -12.57 -25.32
C THR A 201 2.17 -12.73 -25.23
N VAL A 202 2.74 -12.58 -24.02
CA VAL A 202 4.19 -12.71 -23.79
C VAL A 202 4.57 -14.18 -23.87
N LYS A 203 5.21 -14.63 -24.95
CA LYS A 203 5.70 -15.99 -25.11
C LYS A 203 6.86 -16.30 -24.16
N GLN A 204 7.79 -15.35 -24.04
CA GLN A 204 8.99 -15.51 -23.23
C GLN A 204 9.46 -14.15 -22.73
N HIS A 205 9.87 -14.11 -21.46
CA HIS A 205 10.56 -12.97 -20.84
C HIS A 205 11.97 -13.43 -20.45
N VAL A 206 13.00 -12.78 -20.97
CA VAL A 206 14.39 -12.99 -20.57
C VAL A 206 14.77 -11.84 -19.65
N ASN A 207 14.93 -12.12 -18.37
CA ASN A 207 15.24 -11.08 -17.39
C ASN A 207 16.68 -10.56 -17.51
N PHE A 208 17.05 -9.59 -16.68
CA PHE A 208 18.37 -8.98 -16.65
C PHE A 208 19.53 -9.92 -16.26
N ASN A 209 19.25 -11.08 -15.65
CA ASN A 209 20.25 -12.14 -15.42
C ASN A 209 20.38 -13.08 -16.65
N ALA A 210 19.77 -12.73 -17.79
CA ALA A 210 19.65 -13.56 -18.98
C ALA A 210 18.91 -14.90 -18.74
N PHE A 211 18.06 -14.98 -17.71
CA PHE A 211 17.27 -16.18 -17.42
C PHE A 211 15.89 -16.10 -18.08
N PRO A 212 15.55 -17.04 -18.98
CA PRO A 212 14.26 -17.07 -19.66
C PRO A 212 13.17 -17.66 -18.76
N VAL A 213 11.99 -17.04 -18.82
CA VAL A 213 10.72 -17.55 -18.34
C VAL A 213 9.80 -17.71 -19.54
N ASN A 214 9.30 -18.91 -19.78
CA ASN A 214 8.41 -19.22 -20.89
C ASN A 214 6.97 -19.30 -20.42
N PHE A 215 6.05 -18.77 -21.21
CA PHE A 215 4.63 -18.75 -20.87
C PHE A 215 3.82 -19.51 -21.94
N LYS A 216 2.79 -20.21 -21.48
CA LYS A 216 1.76 -20.81 -22.35
C LYS A 216 0.41 -20.28 -21.94
N TYR A 217 -0.44 -20.05 -22.92
CA TYR A 217 -1.78 -19.53 -22.72
C TYR A 217 -2.81 -20.43 -23.39
N ASP A 218 -4.05 -20.34 -22.94
CA ASP A 218 -5.18 -20.90 -23.66
C ASP A 218 -5.65 -19.98 -24.81
N GLN A 219 -6.72 -20.36 -25.50
CA GLN A 219 -7.27 -19.59 -26.62
C GLN A 219 -7.89 -18.25 -26.21
N LEU A 220 -8.16 -18.04 -24.92
CA LEU A 220 -8.68 -16.77 -24.36
C LEU A 220 -7.56 -15.90 -23.80
N GLY A 221 -6.28 -16.29 -23.97
CA GLY A 221 -5.13 -15.54 -23.46
C GLY A 221 -4.89 -15.72 -21.96
N ARG A 222 -5.51 -16.71 -21.30
CA ARG A 222 -5.30 -16.99 -19.88
C ARG A 222 -4.06 -17.86 -19.69
N LEU A 223 -3.23 -17.53 -18.69
CA LEU A 223 -1.94 -18.19 -18.44
C LEU A 223 -2.14 -19.64 -17.98
N LEU A 224 -1.66 -20.63 -18.72
CA LEU A 224 -1.70 -22.05 -18.38
C LEU A 224 -0.42 -22.55 -17.71
N GLU A 225 0.73 -22.02 -18.11
CA GLU A 225 2.03 -22.47 -17.61
C GLU A 225 3.04 -21.32 -17.59
N ARG A 226 3.81 -21.23 -16.51
CA ARG A 226 5.04 -20.45 -16.40
C ARG A 226 6.20 -21.40 -16.16
N LYS A 227 7.12 -21.54 -17.11
CA LYS A 227 8.26 -22.48 -17.04
C LYS A 227 9.59 -21.72 -16.91
N TYR A 228 10.36 -22.09 -15.90
CA TYR A 228 11.64 -21.47 -15.56
C TYR A 228 12.84 -22.20 -16.17
N LEU A 229 14.01 -21.57 -16.07
CA LEU A 229 15.26 -22.06 -16.65
C LEU A 229 15.70 -23.42 -16.07
N ASP A 230 15.49 -23.64 -14.78
CA ASP A 230 15.82 -24.88 -14.08
C ASP A 230 14.85 -26.04 -14.40
N GLY A 231 13.84 -25.80 -15.23
CA GLY A 231 12.84 -26.78 -15.63
C GLY A 231 11.62 -26.84 -14.72
N THR A 232 11.65 -26.18 -13.56
CA THR A 232 10.47 -26.02 -12.70
C THR A 232 9.39 -25.21 -13.42
N ARG A 233 8.14 -25.37 -12.98
CA ARG A 233 7.01 -24.68 -13.61
C ARG A 233 5.87 -24.44 -12.63
N HIS A 234 5.14 -23.36 -12.87
CA HIS A 234 3.80 -23.17 -12.33
C HIS A 234 2.77 -23.54 -13.37
N VAL A 235 1.69 -24.21 -12.97
CA VAL A 235 0.60 -24.65 -13.86
C VAL A 235 -0.72 -24.17 -13.30
N PHE A 236 -1.59 -23.67 -14.18
CA PHE A 236 -2.89 -23.11 -13.80
C PHE A 236 -4.01 -23.80 -14.56
N THR A 237 -5.14 -24.03 -13.89
CA THR A 237 -6.41 -24.40 -14.53
C THR A 237 -7.48 -23.37 -14.22
N TYR A 238 -8.54 -23.35 -15.03
CA TYR A 238 -9.61 -22.38 -14.90
C TYR A 238 -10.97 -23.05 -14.99
N THR A 239 -11.93 -22.52 -14.24
CA THR A 239 -13.33 -22.87 -14.36
C THR A 239 -13.86 -22.51 -15.75
N ARG A 240 -15.03 -23.06 -16.10
CA ARG A 240 -15.75 -22.69 -17.32
C ARG A 240 -16.07 -21.19 -17.38
N ALA A 241 -16.25 -20.53 -16.23
CA ALA A 241 -16.58 -19.12 -16.14
C ALA A 241 -15.38 -18.19 -16.39
N GLY A 242 -14.14 -18.70 -16.38
CA GLY A 242 -12.96 -17.84 -16.55
C GLY A 242 -12.01 -17.84 -15.37
N LEU A 243 -12.49 -18.21 -14.19
CA LEU A 243 -11.81 -18.01 -12.90
C LEU A 243 -10.76 -19.09 -12.65
N ARG A 244 -9.69 -18.75 -11.91
CA ARG A 244 -8.63 -19.72 -11.59
C ARG A 244 -9.18 -20.82 -10.69
N GLU A 245 -9.09 -22.07 -11.12
CA GLU A 245 -9.59 -23.24 -10.38
C GLU A 245 -8.48 -23.92 -9.59
N THR A 246 -7.31 -24.10 -10.20
CA THR A 246 -6.12 -24.62 -9.51
C THR A 246 -4.87 -23.84 -9.87
N ALA A 247 -3.92 -23.84 -8.94
CA ALA A 247 -2.57 -23.39 -9.19
C ALA A 247 -1.57 -24.38 -8.57
N LYS A 248 -0.72 -24.96 -9.41
CA LYS A 248 0.35 -25.86 -9.01
C LYS A 248 1.67 -25.10 -8.97
N ASP A 249 2.36 -25.14 -7.84
CA ASP A 249 3.68 -24.52 -7.68
C ASP A 249 4.82 -25.43 -8.18
N ASP A 250 6.04 -24.90 -8.12
CA ASP A 250 7.28 -25.57 -8.50
C ASP A 250 7.64 -26.78 -7.61
N ARG A 251 7.16 -26.79 -6.36
CA ARG A 251 7.27 -27.93 -5.42
C ARG A 251 6.27 -29.04 -5.72
N GLY A 252 5.29 -28.76 -6.57
CA GLY A 252 4.23 -29.68 -6.97
C GLY A 252 2.96 -29.61 -6.13
N GLY A 253 2.92 -28.72 -5.13
CA GLY A 253 1.75 -28.44 -4.31
C GLY A 253 0.65 -27.76 -5.12
N ILE A 254 -0.61 -28.10 -4.84
CA ILE A 254 -1.78 -27.58 -5.58
C ILE A 254 -2.66 -26.77 -4.65
N THR A 255 -2.76 -25.47 -4.92
CA THR A 255 -3.79 -24.60 -4.33
C THR A 255 -5.07 -24.68 -5.15
N ARG A 256 -6.23 -24.79 -4.49
CA ARG A 256 -7.56 -24.89 -5.11
C ARG A 256 -8.44 -23.71 -4.72
N TYR A 257 -9.30 -23.29 -5.65
CA TYR A 257 -10.18 -22.13 -5.48
C TYR A 257 -11.61 -22.51 -5.88
N ASP A 258 -12.54 -22.30 -4.96
CA ASP A 258 -13.97 -22.50 -5.18
C ASP A 258 -14.71 -21.17 -5.14
N TYR A 259 -15.70 -21.02 -6.01
CA TYR A 259 -16.46 -19.78 -6.20
C TYR A 259 -17.95 -20.03 -6.03
N ASP A 260 -18.67 -19.00 -5.61
CA ASP A 260 -20.13 -19.01 -5.66
C ASP A 260 -20.65 -18.66 -7.08
N ASP A 261 -21.97 -18.68 -7.20
CA ASP A 261 -22.71 -18.33 -8.41
C ASP A 261 -22.53 -16.87 -8.87
N ARG A 262 -21.90 -16.00 -8.04
CA ARG A 262 -21.49 -14.63 -8.37
C ARG A 262 -20.01 -14.54 -8.77
N ASP A 263 -19.34 -15.67 -9.01
CA ASP A 263 -17.91 -15.73 -9.31
C ASP A 263 -17.03 -15.16 -8.16
N ARG A 264 -17.56 -15.09 -6.93
CA ARG A 264 -16.83 -14.65 -5.73
C ARG A 264 -16.14 -15.84 -5.07
N LEU A 265 -14.90 -15.66 -4.63
CA LEU A 265 -14.14 -16.72 -3.95
C LEU A 265 -14.82 -17.09 -2.61
N VAL A 266 -15.25 -18.34 -2.46
CA VAL A 266 -15.85 -18.87 -1.22
C VAL A 266 -14.94 -19.85 -0.50
N LYS A 267 -13.95 -20.43 -1.18
CA LYS A 267 -12.94 -21.28 -0.53
C LYS A 267 -11.60 -21.23 -1.25
N LYS A 268 -10.51 -21.16 -0.47
CA LYS A 268 -9.14 -21.35 -0.94
C LYS A 268 -8.51 -22.45 -0.11
N THR A 269 -8.08 -23.54 -0.73
CA THR A 269 -7.43 -24.67 -0.06
C THR A 269 -5.95 -24.70 -0.45
N ASP A 270 -5.06 -24.72 0.52
CA ASP A 270 -3.61 -24.79 0.32
C ASP A 270 -3.14 -26.21 -0.05
N PRO A 271 -1.86 -26.41 -0.38
CA PRO A 271 -1.33 -27.74 -0.72
C PRO A 271 -1.38 -28.77 0.42
N SER A 272 -1.39 -28.32 1.68
CA SER A 272 -1.42 -29.17 2.88
C SER A 272 -2.85 -29.60 3.24
N GLY A 273 -3.86 -28.98 2.65
CA GLY A 273 -5.28 -29.27 2.88
C GLY A 273 -5.97 -28.30 3.84
N ASN A 274 -5.23 -27.36 4.44
CA ASN A 274 -5.81 -26.27 5.22
C ASN A 274 -6.54 -25.31 4.28
N SER A 275 -7.55 -24.60 4.79
CA SER A 275 -8.37 -23.75 3.91
C SER A 275 -8.90 -22.48 4.57
N LEU A 276 -9.12 -21.47 3.73
CA LEU A 276 -9.88 -20.27 4.06
C LEU A 276 -11.23 -20.34 3.38
N GLU A 277 -12.30 -20.17 4.15
CA GLU A 277 -13.68 -20.11 3.68
C GLU A 277 -14.28 -18.73 3.92
N TYR A 278 -15.05 -18.24 2.95
CA TYR A 278 -15.61 -16.89 2.93
C TYR A 278 -17.12 -16.95 2.77
N THR A 279 -17.82 -16.10 3.52
CA THR A 279 -19.24 -15.83 3.28
C THR A 279 -19.43 -14.35 2.99
N TYR A 280 -20.51 -14.01 2.30
CA TYR A 280 -20.83 -12.64 1.92
C TYR A 280 -22.30 -12.34 2.12
N ASP A 281 -22.63 -11.08 2.40
CA ASP A 281 -24.00 -10.60 2.37
C ASP A 281 -24.50 -10.41 0.92
N VAL A 282 -25.73 -9.92 0.81
CA VAL A 282 -26.36 -9.63 -0.48
C VAL A 282 -25.57 -8.60 -1.29
N ALA A 283 -25.07 -7.51 -0.66
CA ALA A 283 -24.27 -6.47 -1.31
C ALA A 283 -22.84 -6.89 -1.68
N GLY A 284 -22.41 -8.09 -1.26
CA GLY A 284 -21.06 -8.58 -1.52
C GLY A 284 -20.04 -8.23 -0.48
N ASN A 285 -20.46 -7.67 0.66
CA ASN A 285 -19.55 -7.48 1.78
C ASN A 285 -19.24 -8.83 2.42
N ARG A 286 -17.98 -9.09 2.74
CA ARG A 286 -17.56 -10.33 3.41
C ARG A 286 -18.16 -10.39 4.81
N THR A 287 -18.96 -11.39 5.13
CA THR A 287 -19.57 -11.60 6.45
C THR A 287 -18.79 -12.56 7.34
N SER A 288 -17.94 -13.42 6.76
CA SER A 288 -17.01 -14.26 7.54
C SER A 288 -15.74 -14.60 6.79
N LEU A 289 -14.68 -14.85 7.55
CA LEU A 289 -13.45 -15.50 7.14
C LEU A 289 -13.17 -16.63 8.13
N LYS A 290 -13.20 -17.88 7.65
CA LYS A 290 -12.98 -19.07 8.47
C LYS A 290 -11.71 -19.78 8.03
N ALA A 291 -10.75 -19.90 8.92
CA ALA A 291 -9.56 -20.72 8.74
C ALA A 291 -9.83 -22.14 9.27
N ASN A 292 -9.71 -23.15 8.42
CA ASN A 292 -9.75 -24.56 8.79
C ASN A 292 -8.33 -25.11 8.76
N ILE A 293 -7.82 -25.54 9.90
CA ILE A 293 -6.43 -26.01 10.10
C ILE A 293 -6.51 -27.35 10.80
N GLY A 294 -6.06 -28.42 10.13
CA GLY A 294 -6.28 -29.79 10.61
C GLY A 294 -7.77 -30.06 10.91
N SER A 295 -8.09 -30.37 12.17
CA SER A 295 -9.47 -30.58 12.62
C SER A 295 -10.12 -29.33 13.26
N ALA A 296 -9.34 -28.28 13.51
CA ALA A 296 -9.79 -27.06 14.15
C ALA A 296 -10.31 -26.04 13.13
N SER A 297 -11.15 -25.12 13.61
CA SER A 297 -11.60 -24.00 12.80
C SER A 297 -11.74 -22.72 13.58
N TYR A 298 -11.28 -21.61 12.98
CA TYR A 298 -11.26 -20.28 13.59
C TYR A 298 -12.02 -19.33 12.69
N THR A 299 -13.10 -18.74 13.19
CA THR A 299 -13.98 -17.88 12.38
C THR A 299 -13.91 -16.45 12.85
N THR A 300 -13.55 -15.54 11.96
CA THR A 300 -13.75 -14.10 12.14
C THR A 300 -15.02 -13.69 11.40
N ALA A 301 -15.97 -13.06 12.10
CA ALA A 301 -17.22 -12.57 11.52
C ALA A 301 -17.21 -11.04 11.37
N TYR A 302 -17.95 -10.53 10.39
CA TYR A 302 -18.00 -9.11 10.05
C TYR A 302 -19.44 -8.64 9.88
N THR A 303 -19.75 -7.44 10.37
CA THR A 303 -20.99 -6.73 10.03
C THR A 303 -20.67 -5.39 9.38
N HIS A 304 -21.61 -4.86 8.62
CA HIS A 304 -21.44 -3.62 7.88
C HIS A 304 -22.58 -2.63 8.16
N ASP A 305 -22.27 -1.34 8.17
CA ASP A 305 -23.28 -0.28 8.30
C ASP A 305 -24.02 -0.03 6.97
N ALA A 306 -24.90 0.98 6.94
CA ALA A 306 -25.71 1.32 5.76
C ALA A 306 -24.89 1.87 4.57
N LEU A 307 -23.59 2.18 4.76
CA LEU A 307 -22.66 2.58 3.72
C LEU A 307 -21.68 1.47 3.34
N ASN A 308 -21.97 0.23 3.75
CA ASN A 308 -21.12 -0.94 3.51
C ASN A 308 -19.72 -0.83 4.13
N ARG A 309 -19.55 -0.03 5.19
CA ARG A 309 -18.31 0.05 5.97
C ARG A 309 -18.36 -0.95 7.12
N ILE A 310 -17.21 -1.50 7.53
CA ILE A 310 -17.12 -2.44 8.65
C ILE A 310 -17.67 -1.78 9.92
N LYS A 311 -18.70 -2.37 10.53
CA LYS A 311 -19.29 -1.89 11.78
C LYS A 311 -18.80 -2.69 12.97
N THR A 312 -18.72 -4.01 12.82
CA THR A 312 -18.16 -4.89 13.84
C THR A 312 -17.28 -5.95 13.22
N VAL A 313 -16.27 -6.37 13.98
CA VAL A 313 -15.51 -7.60 13.76
C VAL A 313 -15.66 -8.46 15.01
N THR A 314 -15.98 -9.74 14.84
CA THR A 314 -16.01 -10.71 15.94
C THR A 314 -14.90 -11.71 15.71
N ASP A 315 -13.98 -11.82 16.67
CA ASP A 315 -12.86 -12.77 16.62
C ASP A 315 -13.31 -14.22 16.89
N PRO A 316 -12.42 -15.22 16.70
CA PRO A 316 -12.74 -16.63 16.94
C PRO A 316 -13.17 -16.97 18.38
N GLU A 317 -12.82 -16.13 19.37
CA GLU A 317 -13.22 -16.31 20.78
C GLU A 317 -14.55 -15.61 21.11
N GLY A 318 -15.15 -14.91 20.15
CA GLY A 318 -16.40 -14.18 20.31
C GLY A 318 -16.22 -12.74 20.81
N GLY A 319 -14.98 -12.25 20.94
CA GLY A 319 -14.68 -10.86 21.25
C GLY A 319 -15.12 -9.94 20.11
N VAL A 320 -15.83 -8.86 20.44
CA VAL A 320 -16.39 -7.93 19.46
C VAL A 320 -15.64 -6.60 19.45
N TYR A 321 -15.09 -6.25 18.29
CA TYR A 321 -14.54 -4.95 17.96
C TYR A 321 -15.64 -4.08 17.34
N ASN A 322 -15.84 -2.85 17.82
CA ASN A 322 -16.87 -1.95 17.29
C ASN A 322 -16.23 -0.70 16.67
N PHE A 323 -16.65 -0.38 15.46
CA PHE A 323 -16.14 0.73 14.67
C PHE A 323 -17.22 1.81 14.56
N ASP A 324 -16.83 3.05 14.85
CA ASP A 324 -17.65 4.20 14.53
C ASP A 324 -16.93 5.16 13.59
N TYR A 325 -17.72 5.82 12.74
CA TYR A 325 -17.25 6.78 11.75
C TYR A 325 -17.87 8.16 11.98
N ASP A 326 -17.19 9.20 11.49
CA ASP A 326 -17.77 10.52 11.33
C ASP A 326 -18.66 10.60 10.06
N ALA A 327 -19.24 11.78 9.84
CA ALA A 327 -20.14 12.04 8.72
C ALA A 327 -19.46 11.94 7.34
N ASN A 328 -18.12 12.04 7.27
CA ASN A 328 -17.34 11.97 6.04
C ASN A 328 -16.79 10.57 5.75
N GLY A 329 -17.02 9.58 6.62
CA GLY A 329 -16.44 8.26 6.41
C GLY A 329 -15.18 7.97 7.20
N LEU A 330 -14.65 8.93 7.96
CA LEU A 330 -13.40 8.74 8.68
C LEU A 330 -13.66 8.02 10.00
N GLN A 331 -12.83 7.05 10.34
CA GLN A 331 -12.95 6.30 11.58
C GLN A 331 -12.73 7.22 12.77
N LYS A 332 -13.71 7.37 13.66
CA LYS A 332 -13.60 8.22 14.85
C LYS A 332 -13.39 7.42 16.14
N GLN A 333 -13.78 6.14 16.15
CA GLN A 333 -13.66 5.28 17.33
C GLN A 333 -13.50 3.81 16.95
N LEU A 334 -12.76 3.08 17.80
CA LEU A 334 -12.61 1.64 17.81
C LEU A 334 -12.65 1.15 19.25
N ASP A 335 -13.67 0.40 19.60
CA ASP A 335 -13.78 -0.30 20.87
C ASP A 335 -13.26 -1.72 20.73
N TYR A 336 -12.35 -2.12 21.61
CA TYR A 336 -11.78 -3.47 21.67
C TYR A 336 -12.57 -4.35 22.66
N PRO A 337 -12.56 -5.68 22.48
CA PRO A 337 -13.25 -6.61 23.36
C PRO A 337 -12.84 -6.53 24.84
N ASN A 338 -11.59 -6.14 25.11
CA ASN A 338 -11.02 -5.98 26.45
C ASN A 338 -11.36 -4.63 27.12
N GLY A 339 -12.23 -3.81 26.52
CA GLY A 339 -12.63 -2.50 27.04
C GLY A 339 -11.65 -1.36 26.78
N VAL A 340 -10.57 -1.60 26.03
CA VAL A 340 -9.71 -0.54 25.49
C VAL A 340 -10.43 0.17 24.34
N ARG A 341 -10.23 1.48 24.22
CA ARG A 341 -10.79 2.30 23.15
C ARG A 341 -9.72 3.15 22.49
N THR A 342 -9.71 3.18 21.16
CA THR A 342 -8.97 4.17 20.38
C THR A 342 -9.93 5.19 19.76
N THR A 343 -9.59 6.47 19.82
CA THR A 343 -10.34 7.58 19.21
C THR A 343 -9.46 8.41 18.30
N TRP A 344 -10.02 8.89 17.18
CA TRP A 344 -9.35 9.73 16.20
C TRP A 344 -10.05 11.08 16.06
N SER A 345 -9.28 12.15 15.89
CA SER A 345 -9.79 13.48 15.54
C SER A 345 -9.09 14.02 14.31
N TYR A 346 -9.80 14.84 13.55
CA TYR A 346 -9.37 15.29 12.23
C TYR A 346 -9.52 16.79 12.10
N ASP A 347 -8.65 17.43 11.33
CA ASP A 347 -8.76 18.86 11.00
C ASP A 347 -9.83 19.13 9.92
N SER A 348 -9.89 20.39 9.47
CA SER A 348 -10.82 20.86 8.41
C SER A 348 -10.43 20.40 7.00
N GLN A 349 -9.27 19.78 6.80
CA GLN A 349 -8.89 19.10 5.57
C GLN A 349 -9.15 17.59 5.65
N ASN A 350 -9.85 17.12 6.69
CA ASN A 350 -10.10 15.70 6.96
C ASN A 350 -8.81 14.91 7.28
N ARG A 351 -7.76 15.58 7.76
CA ARG A 351 -6.46 14.99 8.08
C ARG A 351 -6.39 14.61 9.55
N LEU A 352 -5.82 13.45 9.87
CA LEU A 352 -5.75 12.93 11.25
C LEU A 352 -4.78 13.73 12.12
N VAL A 353 -5.30 14.46 13.11
CA VAL A 353 -4.50 15.30 14.02
C VAL A 353 -4.33 14.74 15.42
N ASP A 354 -5.27 13.89 15.89
CA ASP A 354 -5.16 13.26 17.19
C ASP A 354 -5.55 11.79 17.14
N LEU A 355 -4.78 10.93 17.79
CA LEU A 355 -5.10 9.53 18.05
C LEU A 355 -4.86 9.26 19.55
N VAL A 356 -5.86 8.73 20.25
CA VAL A 356 -5.73 8.41 21.69
C VAL A 356 -6.29 7.03 21.98
N THR A 357 -5.50 6.19 22.64
CA THR A 357 -5.92 4.86 23.12
C THR A 357 -6.00 4.87 24.64
N LYS A 358 -7.13 4.48 25.22
CA LYS A 358 -7.39 4.48 26.67
C LYS A 358 -7.98 3.16 27.15
N LYS A 359 -7.69 2.81 28.40
CA LYS A 359 -8.44 1.77 29.12
C LYS A 359 -9.85 2.27 29.46
N SER A 360 -10.73 1.33 29.82
CA SER A 360 -12.05 1.62 30.39
C SER A 360 -11.99 2.46 31.67
N SER A 361 -10.88 2.38 32.43
CA SER A 361 -10.61 3.23 33.60
C SER A 361 -10.35 4.70 33.27
N GLY A 362 -10.10 5.03 32.00
CA GLY A 362 -9.68 6.35 31.53
C GLY A 362 -8.17 6.56 31.45
N GLU A 363 -7.37 5.60 31.90
CA GLU A 363 -5.91 5.60 31.76
C GLU A 363 -5.50 5.66 30.28
N VAL A 364 -4.64 6.61 29.91
CA VAL A 364 -4.08 6.72 28.55
C VAL A 364 -2.95 5.71 28.38
N LEU A 365 -3.11 4.80 27.42
CA LEU A 365 -2.09 3.83 27.04
C LEU A 365 -1.10 4.43 26.04
N GLN A 366 -1.62 5.18 25.08
CA GLN A 366 -0.84 5.91 24.08
C GLN A 366 -1.68 7.07 23.54
N SER A 367 -1.01 8.12 23.09
CA SER A 367 -1.62 9.22 22.35
C SER A 367 -0.62 9.82 21.40
N TYR A 368 -1.11 10.34 20.28
CA TYR A 368 -0.32 11.03 19.27
C TYR A 368 -1.06 12.29 18.86
N HIS A 369 -0.47 13.44 19.15
CA HIS A 369 -0.93 14.74 18.66
C HIS A 369 0.00 15.18 17.51
N TYR A 370 -0.55 15.25 16.30
CA TYR A 370 0.19 15.52 15.07
C TYR A 370 0.10 17.00 14.69
N GLN A 371 1.26 17.61 14.44
CA GLN A 371 1.34 18.89 13.74
C GLN A 371 1.75 18.64 12.29
N MET A 372 1.20 19.44 11.38
CA MET A 372 1.34 19.22 9.93
C MET A 372 1.63 20.54 9.22
N ALA A 373 2.36 20.46 8.12
CA ALA A 373 2.49 21.53 7.13
C ALA A 373 1.18 21.70 6.34
N LEU A 374 1.07 22.76 5.54
CA LEU A 374 -0.11 22.99 4.70
C LEU A 374 -0.29 21.90 3.63
N THR A 375 0.82 21.27 3.22
CA THR A 375 0.84 20.13 2.30
C THR A 375 0.41 18.81 2.95
N GLY A 376 0.22 18.76 4.27
CA GLY A 376 -0.12 17.53 5.01
C GLY A 376 1.07 16.73 5.53
N HIS A 377 2.30 17.15 5.25
CA HIS A 377 3.49 16.49 5.81
C HIS A 377 3.57 16.75 7.32
N ARG A 378 3.72 15.69 8.13
CA ARG A 378 3.87 15.81 9.59
C ARG A 378 5.12 16.59 9.94
N THR A 379 5.00 17.66 10.71
CA THR A 379 6.14 18.44 11.20
C THR A 379 6.52 18.05 12.62
N SER A 380 5.56 17.59 13.43
CA SER A 380 5.86 17.00 14.73
C SER A 380 4.78 16.02 15.21
N VAL A 381 5.15 15.20 16.20
CA VAL A 381 4.25 14.34 16.97
C VAL A 381 4.56 14.52 18.44
N THR A 382 3.54 14.76 19.26
CA THR A 382 3.66 14.71 20.73
C THR A 382 3.01 13.43 21.25
N GLU A 383 3.77 12.61 21.96
CA GLU A 383 3.32 11.33 22.54
C GLU A 383 2.78 11.51 23.98
N ALA A 384 2.05 10.51 24.50
CA ALA A 384 1.38 10.58 25.82
C ALA A 384 2.30 10.89 27.01
N ASP A 385 3.56 10.47 26.94
CA ASP A 385 4.54 10.69 27.99
C ASP A 385 5.17 12.10 27.94
N GLY A 386 4.83 12.91 26.94
CA GLY A 386 5.43 14.21 26.67
C GLY A 386 6.64 14.17 25.74
N THR A 387 7.00 12.99 25.20
CA THR A 387 8.02 12.87 24.15
C THR A 387 7.54 13.61 22.90
N VAL A 388 8.43 14.39 22.29
CA VAL A 388 8.18 15.11 21.06
C VAL A 388 9.13 14.59 19.99
N ARG A 389 8.56 14.27 18.83
CA ARG A 389 9.28 13.95 17.60
C ARG A 389 9.06 15.06 16.60
N ALA A 390 10.14 15.66 16.10
CA ALA A 390 10.10 16.74 15.13
C ALA A 390 10.77 16.30 13.81
N TYR A 391 10.18 16.72 12.70
CA TYR A 391 10.61 16.37 11.36
C TYR A 391 10.97 17.61 10.56
N GLN A 392 11.98 17.49 9.70
CA GLN A 392 12.30 18.50 8.68
C GLN A 392 12.41 17.83 7.32
N TYR A 393 12.07 18.59 6.27
CA TYR A 393 12.07 18.11 4.90
C TYR A 393 12.83 19.08 3.99
N ASP A 394 13.31 18.57 2.87
CA ASP A 394 13.78 19.43 1.77
C ASP A 394 12.62 19.89 0.86
N ASP A 395 12.95 20.60 -0.23
CA ASP A 395 11.94 21.13 -1.16
C ASP A 395 11.23 20.05 -1.99
N LEU A 396 11.72 18.80 -2.00
CA LEU A 396 11.04 17.64 -2.58
C LEU A 396 10.25 16.84 -1.54
N TRP A 397 10.13 17.36 -0.32
CA TRP A 397 9.49 16.68 0.80
C TRP A 397 10.18 15.38 1.23
N ARG A 398 11.47 15.23 0.94
CA ARG A 398 12.27 14.12 1.48
C ARG A 398 12.66 14.45 2.91
N LEU A 399 12.55 13.48 3.81
CA LEU A 399 12.84 13.66 5.23
C LEU A 399 14.34 13.92 5.43
N VAL A 400 14.73 15.12 5.86
CA VAL A 400 16.14 15.47 6.13
C VAL A 400 16.52 15.41 7.61
N GLN A 401 15.54 15.37 8.53
CA GLN A 401 15.79 15.21 9.95
C GLN A 401 14.63 14.50 10.66
N ASP A 402 14.97 13.56 11.54
CA ASP A 402 14.08 12.96 12.55
C ASP A 402 14.69 13.20 13.94
N LYS A 403 14.04 14.03 14.76
CA LYS A 403 14.56 14.43 16.07
C LYS A 403 13.56 14.10 17.18
N VAL A 404 14.01 13.34 18.17
CA VAL A 404 13.21 12.96 19.34
C VAL A 404 13.77 13.58 20.60
N THR A 405 12.93 14.33 21.32
CA THR A 405 13.21 14.88 22.64
C THR A 405 12.25 14.30 23.67
N GLY A 406 12.76 13.90 24.81
CA GLY A 406 11.95 13.35 25.89
C GLY A 406 11.19 14.44 26.66
N PRO A 407 10.45 14.04 27.71
CA PRO A 407 9.48 14.92 28.38
C PRO A 407 10.08 16.12 29.11
N THR A 408 11.38 16.06 29.45
CA THR A 408 12.09 17.19 30.07
C THR A 408 12.90 18.00 29.04
N GLY A 409 12.65 17.81 27.74
CA GLY A 409 13.37 18.46 26.64
C GLY A 409 14.76 17.89 26.34
N GLN A 410 15.15 16.80 27.01
CA GLN A 410 16.41 16.12 26.75
C GLN A 410 16.38 15.42 25.40
N LEU A 411 17.45 15.55 24.61
CA LEU A 411 17.60 14.77 23.37
C LEU A 411 17.53 13.28 23.69
N VAL A 412 16.70 12.52 22.98
CA VAL A 412 16.69 11.05 22.96
C VAL A 412 17.59 10.60 21.82
N TYR A 413 17.24 10.99 20.59
CA TYR A 413 18.13 10.92 19.44
C TYR A 413 17.75 11.96 18.36
N GLN A 414 18.66 12.18 17.43
CA GLN A 414 18.45 12.91 16.18
C GLN A 414 19.13 12.13 15.06
N GLU A 415 18.48 12.00 13.91
CA GLU A 415 19.05 11.44 12.70
C GLU A 415 18.88 12.44 11.56
N ASP A 416 20.00 12.88 10.97
CA ASP A 416 20.01 13.81 9.82
C ASP A 416 20.37 13.06 8.54
N PHE A 417 19.66 13.36 7.45
CA PHE A 417 19.77 12.65 6.17
C PHE A 417 20.25 13.57 5.05
N GLN A 418 21.03 13.02 4.13
CA GLN A 418 21.43 13.68 2.89
C GLN A 418 21.15 12.76 1.71
N TYR A 419 20.61 13.32 0.63
CA TYR A 419 20.20 12.58 -0.56
C TYR A 419 20.92 13.09 -1.80
N ASP A 420 21.10 12.22 -2.77
CA ASP A 420 21.40 12.62 -4.14
C ASP A 420 20.12 13.15 -4.85
N PRO A 421 20.22 13.67 -6.08
CA PRO A 421 19.06 14.12 -6.85
C PRO A 421 17.87 13.14 -6.91
N VAL A 422 18.10 11.86 -7.16
CA VAL A 422 17.02 10.87 -7.34
C VAL A 422 16.53 10.24 -6.02
N GLY A 423 16.99 10.72 -4.87
CA GLY A 423 16.51 10.27 -3.55
C GLY A 423 17.28 9.09 -2.96
N ASN A 424 18.45 8.76 -3.48
CA ASN A 424 19.36 7.83 -2.83
C ASN A 424 19.97 8.50 -1.59
N ARG A 425 19.86 7.86 -0.42
CA ARG A 425 20.41 8.39 0.82
C ARG A 425 21.93 8.27 0.81
N LEU A 426 22.65 9.37 0.59
CA LEU A 426 24.11 9.45 0.59
C LEU A 426 24.70 9.35 2.00
N ARG A 427 23.98 9.87 3.00
CA ARG A 427 24.47 9.94 4.37
C ARG A 427 23.34 9.90 5.39
N SER A 428 23.58 9.23 6.52
CA SER A 428 22.80 9.37 7.76
C SER A 428 23.74 9.67 8.93
N ASP A 429 23.38 10.67 9.72
CA ASP A 429 24.09 11.13 10.89
C ASP A 429 23.23 10.91 12.15
N LEU A 430 23.45 9.79 12.86
CA LEU A 430 22.72 9.44 14.06
C LEU A 430 23.42 9.97 15.32
N ILE A 431 22.72 10.79 16.09
CA ILE A 431 23.17 11.41 17.33
C ILE A 431 22.23 10.97 18.45
N ALA A 432 22.69 10.08 19.34
CA ALA A 432 21.91 9.64 20.50
C ALA A 432 22.38 10.30 21.80
N HIS A 433 21.49 10.40 22.80
CA HIS A 433 21.79 11.01 24.09
C HIS A 433 23.05 10.43 24.74
N LYS A 434 24.05 11.28 25.02
CA LYS A 434 25.33 10.88 25.65
C LYS A 434 26.05 9.73 24.91
N ARG A 435 25.84 9.58 23.60
CA ARG A 435 26.55 8.63 22.75
C ARG A 435 27.36 9.37 21.69
N PRO A 436 28.45 8.78 21.18
CA PRO A 436 29.13 9.29 20.00
C PRO A 436 28.17 9.39 18.81
N LYS A 437 28.43 10.34 17.92
CA LYS A 437 27.75 10.41 16.62
C LYS A 437 28.14 9.19 15.79
N PHE A 438 27.14 8.49 15.29
CA PHE A 438 27.31 7.39 14.34
C PHE A 438 26.98 7.90 12.94
N VAL A 439 27.79 7.52 11.96
CA VAL A 439 27.67 8.01 10.59
C VAL A 439 27.59 6.82 9.63
N HIS A 440 26.55 6.82 8.82
CA HIS A 440 26.44 5.94 7.66
C HIS A 440 26.71 6.76 6.40
N VAL A 441 27.63 6.30 5.57
CA VAL A 441 27.93 6.86 4.25
C VAL A 441 27.64 5.79 3.21
N TYR A 442 26.89 6.17 2.18
CA TYR A 442 26.54 5.29 1.08
C TYR A 442 27.01 5.89 -0.24
N THR A 443 27.43 5.02 -1.14
CA THR A 443 27.64 5.35 -2.55
C THR A 443 26.72 4.49 -3.40
N TYR A 444 26.42 4.94 -4.61
CA TYR A 444 25.45 4.29 -5.48
C TYR A 444 26.01 4.15 -6.88
N ASP A 445 25.67 3.04 -7.53
CA ASP A 445 25.97 2.87 -8.94
C ASP A 445 24.93 3.58 -9.83
N ALA A 446 25.14 3.50 -11.15
CA ALA A 446 24.25 4.13 -12.13
C ALA A 446 22.82 3.56 -12.17
N ARG A 447 22.53 2.51 -11.40
CA ARG A 447 21.21 1.88 -11.29
C ARG A 447 20.59 2.09 -9.91
N ASP A 448 21.08 3.06 -9.14
CA ASP A 448 20.61 3.39 -7.78
C ASP A 448 20.80 2.27 -6.76
N ARG A 449 21.72 1.33 -7.03
CA ARG A 449 22.06 0.25 -6.10
C ARG A 449 23.17 0.73 -5.18
N ILE A 450 23.07 0.42 -3.88
CA ILE A 450 24.14 0.76 -2.94
C ILE A 450 25.42 0.06 -3.39
N GLU A 451 26.47 0.80 -3.74
CA GLU A 451 27.76 0.23 -4.16
C GLU A 451 28.66 -0.03 -2.95
N THR A 452 28.70 0.93 -2.00
CA THR A 452 29.38 0.76 -0.72
C THR A 452 28.56 1.32 0.43
N HIS A 453 28.71 0.69 1.61
CA HIS A 453 28.23 1.19 2.89
C HIS A 453 29.45 1.33 3.82
N ASN A 454 29.74 2.55 4.25
CA ASN A 454 30.92 2.90 5.05
C ASN A 454 32.25 2.44 4.40
N GLY A 455 32.32 2.50 3.07
CA GLY A 455 33.47 2.07 2.28
C GLY A 455 33.58 0.56 2.04
N MET A 456 32.70 -0.24 2.66
CA MET A 456 32.63 -1.69 2.44
C MET A 456 31.72 -1.98 1.25
N LYS A 457 32.16 -2.89 0.38
CA LYS A 457 31.44 -3.24 -0.85
C LYS A 457 30.12 -3.95 -0.54
N VAL A 458 29.09 -3.58 -1.27
CA VAL A 458 27.79 -4.26 -1.30
C VAL A 458 27.64 -5.00 -2.63
N SER A 459 27.14 -6.24 -2.60
CA SER A 459 27.07 -7.10 -3.78
C SER A 459 25.64 -7.26 -4.28
N TRP A 460 25.47 -7.32 -5.61
CA TRP A 460 24.17 -7.43 -6.28
C TRP A 460 24.28 -8.34 -7.49
N ASP A 461 23.17 -8.99 -7.87
CA ASP A 461 23.09 -9.69 -9.15
C ASP A 461 22.79 -8.72 -10.33
N GLN A 462 22.72 -9.24 -11.57
CA GLN A 462 22.46 -8.40 -12.74
C GLN A 462 21.01 -7.89 -12.79
N ALA A 463 20.06 -8.61 -12.19
CA ALA A 463 18.68 -8.15 -12.01
C ALA A 463 18.51 -7.09 -10.92
N GLY A 464 19.58 -6.68 -10.25
CA GLY A 464 19.53 -5.61 -9.25
C GLY A 464 18.93 -6.08 -7.93
N ARG A 465 19.15 -7.34 -7.56
CA ARG A 465 18.79 -7.90 -6.25
C ARG A 465 20.03 -8.00 -5.37
N LEU A 466 19.90 -7.56 -4.13
CA LEU A 466 20.99 -7.53 -3.15
C LEU A 466 21.43 -8.95 -2.83
N THR A 467 22.71 -9.30 -3.00
CA THR A 467 23.21 -10.64 -2.70
C THR A 467 24.06 -10.69 -1.44
N GLU A 468 24.76 -9.60 -1.11
CA GLU A 468 25.55 -9.49 0.12
C GLU A 468 25.52 -8.06 0.63
N MET A 469 25.32 -7.91 1.95
CA MET A 469 25.41 -6.65 2.67
C MET A 469 26.41 -6.83 3.81
N PRO A 470 27.51 -6.06 3.84
CA PRO A 470 28.44 -6.10 4.95
C PRO A 470 27.74 -5.58 6.21
N GLY A 471 27.99 -6.27 7.31
CA GLY A 471 27.62 -5.84 8.64
C GLY A 471 28.41 -4.61 9.03
N TRP A 472 27.87 -3.82 9.95
CA TRP A 472 28.60 -2.69 10.50
C TRP A 472 28.48 -2.67 12.02
N MET A 473 29.63 -2.51 12.68
CA MET A 473 29.73 -2.53 14.14
C MET A 473 29.28 -3.88 14.72
N ASN A 474 28.07 -3.96 15.30
CA ASN A 474 27.54 -5.18 15.90
C ASN A 474 26.56 -5.92 14.97
N ASP A 475 26.24 -5.35 13.81
CA ASP A 475 25.39 -6.01 12.84
C ASP A 475 26.22 -7.08 12.09
N PRO A 476 25.71 -8.32 11.95
CA PRO A 476 26.39 -9.35 11.18
C PRO A 476 26.34 -9.04 9.68
N ASP A 477 27.30 -9.60 8.94
CA ASP A 477 27.20 -9.65 7.48
C ASP A 477 25.99 -10.48 7.09
N ALA A 478 25.32 -10.10 6.01
CA ALA A 478 24.13 -10.78 5.52
C ALA A 478 24.31 -11.17 4.05
N SER A 479 24.01 -12.43 3.74
CA SER A 479 23.93 -12.95 2.37
C SER A 479 22.49 -13.33 2.04
N TYR A 480 22.10 -13.14 0.79
CA TYR A 480 20.72 -13.27 0.33
C TYR A 480 20.63 -14.16 -0.90
N ARG A 481 19.76 -15.16 -0.85
CA ARG A 481 19.51 -16.09 -1.96
C ARG A 481 18.17 -15.78 -2.60
N TRP A 482 18.15 -15.63 -3.92
CA TRP A 482 16.95 -15.27 -4.68
C TRP A 482 16.50 -16.39 -5.60
N GLY A 483 15.18 -16.55 -5.70
CA GLY A 483 14.51 -17.42 -6.64
C GLY A 483 14.07 -16.67 -7.90
N PHE A 484 13.22 -17.31 -8.69
CA PHE A 484 12.58 -16.65 -9.82
C PHE A 484 11.56 -15.61 -9.36
N GLY A 485 11.36 -14.58 -10.18
CA GLY A 485 10.36 -13.56 -9.90
C GLY A 485 10.68 -12.73 -8.64
N ASP A 486 11.96 -12.46 -8.37
CA ASP A 486 12.45 -11.56 -7.30
C ASP A 486 12.02 -11.99 -5.89
N ARG A 487 11.83 -13.29 -5.68
CA ARG A 487 11.49 -13.90 -4.40
C ARG A 487 12.75 -14.17 -3.59
N LEU A 488 12.82 -13.65 -2.36
CA LEU A 488 13.93 -13.91 -1.45
C LEU A 488 13.76 -15.32 -0.85
N LEU A 489 14.55 -16.30 -1.28
CA LEU A 489 14.47 -17.68 -0.80
C LEU A 489 15.18 -17.89 0.55
N GLY A 490 16.17 -17.06 0.86
CA GLY A 490 16.75 -17.10 2.20
C GLY A 490 17.77 -16.00 2.50
N VAL A 491 18.02 -15.85 3.79
CA VAL A 491 18.99 -14.93 4.40
C VAL A 491 19.94 -15.76 5.26
N GLU A 492 21.24 -15.55 5.14
CA GLU A 492 22.25 -16.14 6.03
C GLU A 492 23.11 -15.02 6.62
N LEU A 493 23.16 -14.99 7.95
CA LEU A 493 23.89 -14.00 8.73
C LEU A 493 25.21 -14.59 9.24
N SER A 494 26.26 -13.77 9.34
CA SER A 494 27.59 -14.23 9.79
C SER A 494 27.66 -14.69 11.25
N ASN A 495 26.60 -14.45 12.03
CA ASN A 495 26.43 -15.02 13.38
C ASN A 495 25.90 -16.47 13.37
N GLY A 496 25.66 -17.06 12.18
CA GLY A 496 25.17 -18.43 12.01
C GLY A 496 23.66 -18.57 11.85
N THR A 497 22.88 -17.49 12.03
CA THR A 497 21.43 -17.51 11.80
C THR A 497 21.13 -17.66 10.30
N LYS A 498 20.21 -18.57 9.98
CA LYS A 498 19.69 -18.77 8.62
C LYS A 498 18.18 -18.66 8.63
N VAL A 499 17.63 -17.99 7.63
CA VAL A 499 16.19 -17.89 7.45
C VAL A 499 15.85 -18.27 6.03
N GLU A 500 15.01 -19.26 5.85
CA GLU A 500 14.50 -19.68 4.53
C GLU A 500 13.03 -19.30 4.41
N THR A 501 12.58 -18.99 3.20
CA THR A 501 11.16 -18.69 2.95
C THR A 501 10.66 -19.35 1.68
N THR A 502 9.36 -19.66 1.68
CA THR A 502 8.69 -20.25 0.52
C THR A 502 7.49 -19.44 0.10
N TYR A 503 7.15 -19.48 -1.19
CA TYR A 503 6.11 -18.67 -1.80
C TYR A 503 5.14 -19.52 -2.64
N ASP A 504 3.88 -19.08 -2.72
CA ASP A 504 2.93 -19.64 -3.67
C ASP A 504 3.20 -19.20 -5.11
N VAL A 505 2.34 -19.59 -6.05
CA VAL A 505 2.47 -19.24 -7.48
C VAL A 505 2.41 -17.73 -7.76
N ASP A 506 1.76 -16.95 -6.88
CA ASP A 506 1.51 -15.51 -7.03
C ASP A 506 2.56 -14.67 -6.31
N GLY A 507 3.37 -15.29 -5.46
CA GLY A 507 4.45 -14.62 -4.74
C GLY A 507 4.06 -14.23 -3.32
N ASN A 508 2.98 -14.78 -2.77
CA ASN A 508 2.71 -14.64 -1.34
C ASN A 508 3.61 -15.60 -0.57
N ARG A 509 4.25 -15.10 0.50
CA ARG A 509 5.02 -15.93 1.43
C ARG A 509 4.09 -16.91 2.15
N VAL A 510 4.31 -18.21 1.98
CA VAL A 510 3.50 -19.28 2.57
C VAL A 510 4.23 -20.10 3.62
N SER A 511 5.55 -19.93 3.76
CA SER A 511 6.26 -20.45 4.93
C SER A 511 7.56 -19.70 5.20
N SER A 512 8.05 -19.83 6.43
CA SER A 512 9.42 -19.45 6.79
C SER A 512 10.02 -20.44 7.78
N THR A 513 11.32 -20.69 7.65
CA THR A 513 12.08 -21.54 8.56
C THR A 513 13.29 -20.78 9.06
N GLU A 514 13.37 -20.54 10.37
CA GLU A 514 14.54 -19.95 11.02
C GLU A 514 15.40 -21.07 11.60
N THR A 515 16.70 -21.03 11.37
CA THR A 515 17.68 -21.96 11.94
C THR A 515 18.73 -21.18 12.71
N VAL A 516 18.82 -21.43 14.02
CA VAL A 516 19.82 -20.83 14.93
C VAL A 516 20.59 -21.96 15.59
N GLU A 517 21.92 -21.91 15.51
CA GLU A 517 22.82 -22.95 16.08
C GLU A 517 22.46 -24.39 15.65
N GLY A 518 21.88 -24.55 14.46
CA GLY A 518 21.47 -25.85 13.89
C GLY A 518 20.07 -26.32 14.31
N VAL A 519 19.34 -25.56 15.12
CA VAL A 519 17.94 -25.84 15.49
C VAL A 519 17.02 -25.06 14.57
N ALA A 520 16.16 -25.77 13.83
CA ALA A 520 15.21 -25.18 12.89
C ALA A 520 13.80 -25.07 13.49
N ALA A 521 13.18 -23.90 13.36
CA ALA A 521 11.78 -23.65 13.68
C ALA A 521 11.07 -23.19 12.39
N SER A 522 9.94 -23.83 12.04
CA SER A 522 9.23 -23.58 10.78
C SER A 522 7.80 -23.22 11.03
N VAL A 523 7.32 -22.19 10.32
CA VAL A 523 5.94 -21.73 10.36
C VAL A 523 5.38 -21.73 8.96
N ASP A 524 4.27 -22.45 8.76
CA ASP A 524 3.47 -22.37 7.54
C ASP A 524 2.39 -21.29 7.70
N TYR A 525 2.08 -20.58 6.63
CA TYR A 525 1.15 -19.46 6.65
C TYR A 525 -0.07 -19.71 5.79
N LEU A 526 -1.24 -19.59 6.41
CA LEU A 526 -2.50 -19.52 5.68
C LEU A 526 -2.77 -18.06 5.30
N VAL A 527 -2.70 -17.75 4.00
CA VAL A 527 -2.73 -16.37 3.48
C VAL A 527 -4.02 -16.06 2.74
N ASP A 528 -4.76 -15.08 3.25
CA ASP A 528 -5.91 -14.48 2.57
C ASP A 528 -5.42 -13.57 1.44
N THR A 529 -5.97 -13.81 0.24
CA THR A 529 -5.64 -13.08 -0.99
C THR A 529 -6.90 -12.52 -1.66
N SER A 530 -8.01 -12.47 -0.93
CA SER A 530 -9.30 -11.97 -1.41
C SER A 530 -9.42 -10.44 -1.32
N GLY A 531 -8.65 -9.81 -0.43
CA GLY A 531 -8.60 -8.35 -0.27
C GLY A 531 -7.63 -7.64 -1.23
N TRP A 532 -7.54 -6.32 -1.06
CA TRP A 532 -6.58 -5.45 -1.74
C TRP A 532 -5.13 -5.86 -1.46
N LEU A 533 -4.82 -6.14 -0.20
CA LEU A 533 -3.55 -6.70 0.26
C LEU A 533 -3.71 -8.17 0.63
N SER A 534 -2.64 -8.95 0.45
CA SER A 534 -2.56 -10.28 1.05
C SER A 534 -2.21 -10.20 2.53
N HIS A 535 -2.85 -11.04 3.36
CA HIS A 535 -2.64 -11.04 4.80
C HIS A 535 -2.51 -12.47 5.33
N VAL A 536 -1.56 -12.68 6.24
CA VAL A 536 -1.49 -13.93 7.01
C VAL A 536 -2.70 -13.96 7.94
N VAL A 537 -3.50 -15.01 7.83
CA VAL A 537 -4.66 -15.29 8.70
C VAL A 537 -4.23 -16.17 9.86
N ALA A 538 -3.37 -17.15 9.60
CA ALA A 538 -2.83 -18.03 10.64
C ALA A 538 -1.38 -18.43 10.36
N GLY A 539 -0.61 -18.57 11.43
CA GLY A 539 0.64 -19.33 11.47
C GLY A 539 0.35 -20.74 11.97
N VAL A 540 0.87 -21.74 11.27
CA VAL A 540 0.62 -23.16 11.50
C VAL A 540 1.93 -23.86 11.79
N GLU A 541 1.98 -24.56 12.91
CA GLU A 541 3.11 -25.38 13.37
C GLU A 541 2.54 -26.74 13.78
N GLU A 542 3.22 -27.84 13.41
CA GLU A 542 2.80 -29.21 13.76
C GLU A 542 1.31 -29.53 13.47
N GLU A 543 0.76 -28.99 12.37
CA GLU A 543 -0.66 -29.11 11.95
C GLU A 543 -1.68 -28.39 12.85
N GLU A 544 -1.22 -27.56 13.80
CA GLU A 544 -2.03 -26.76 14.69
C GLU A 544 -1.81 -25.26 14.45
N ALA A 545 -2.82 -24.44 14.78
CA ALA A 545 -2.74 -22.99 14.60
C ALA A 545 -2.06 -22.36 15.81
N GLU A 546 -0.78 -22.05 15.70
CA GLU A 546 0.00 -21.37 16.74
C GLU A 546 -0.43 -19.91 16.90
N THR A 547 -0.84 -19.26 15.82
CA THR A 547 -1.33 -17.88 15.84
C THR A 547 -2.48 -17.69 14.86
N VAL A 548 -3.52 -16.98 15.27
CA VAL A 548 -4.63 -16.56 14.40
C VAL A 548 -4.82 -15.06 14.49
N TYR A 549 -4.76 -14.38 13.35
CA TYR A 549 -4.84 -12.92 13.23
C TYR A 549 -6.26 -12.44 12.94
N VAL A 550 -6.65 -11.35 13.59
CA VAL A 550 -7.94 -10.69 13.41
C VAL A 550 -7.71 -9.33 12.78
N ARG A 551 -8.39 -9.05 11.67
CA ARG A 551 -8.24 -7.82 10.88
C ARG A 551 -9.59 -7.24 10.46
N ALA A 552 -9.65 -5.91 10.36
CA ALA A 552 -10.71 -5.19 9.64
C ALA A 552 -10.12 -4.60 8.36
N GLY A 553 -10.32 -5.26 7.23
CA GLY A 553 -9.60 -4.92 5.99
C GLY A 553 -8.09 -5.06 6.21
N ASP A 554 -7.36 -3.95 6.08
CA ASP A 554 -5.90 -3.92 6.30
C ASP A 554 -5.51 -3.65 7.76
N GLN A 555 -6.43 -3.18 8.62
CA GLN A 555 -6.14 -2.84 10.01
C GLN A 555 -6.00 -4.11 10.86
N LEU A 556 -4.81 -4.32 11.45
CA LEU A 556 -4.55 -5.38 12.41
C LEU A 556 -5.18 -5.06 13.77
N LEU A 557 -6.09 -5.91 14.25
CA LEU A 557 -6.85 -5.67 15.48
C LEU A 557 -6.31 -6.47 16.65
N GLY A 558 -5.99 -7.74 16.41
CA GLY A 558 -5.63 -8.67 17.44
C GLY A 558 -5.03 -9.95 16.89
N ASN A 559 -4.50 -10.77 17.78
CA ASN A 559 -4.20 -12.16 17.49
C ASN A 559 -4.40 -13.04 18.72
N ARG A 560 -4.81 -14.28 18.47
CA ARG A 560 -4.70 -15.39 19.41
C ARG A 560 -3.32 -16.04 19.24
N ARG A 561 -2.68 -16.44 20.33
CA ARG A 561 -1.50 -17.34 20.35
C ARG A 561 -1.81 -18.55 21.21
N ASP A 562 -1.08 -19.66 21.05
CA ASP A 562 -1.30 -20.84 21.89
C ASP A 562 -0.97 -20.51 23.37
N GLY A 563 -1.99 -20.55 24.24
CA GLY A 563 -1.97 -19.99 25.60
C GLY A 563 -3.24 -19.20 25.96
N PRO A 564 -3.40 -18.75 27.23
CA PRO A 564 -4.66 -18.21 27.73
C PRO A 564 -4.95 -16.73 27.37
N GLU A 565 -4.09 -16.07 26.59
CA GLU A 565 -4.21 -14.61 26.43
C GLU A 565 -4.11 -14.13 24.98
N ASP A 566 -5.22 -13.60 24.49
CA ASP A 566 -5.25 -12.80 23.28
C ASP A 566 -4.39 -11.54 23.42
N ARG A 567 -3.92 -11.05 22.27
CA ARG A 567 -3.17 -9.80 22.16
C ARG A 567 -3.96 -8.84 21.28
N PHE A 568 -4.25 -7.65 21.81
CA PHE A 568 -4.91 -6.58 21.06
C PHE A 568 -3.90 -5.55 20.61
N HIS A 569 -3.91 -5.20 19.32
CA HIS A 569 -2.90 -4.36 18.69
C HIS A 569 -3.37 -2.90 18.61
N HIS A 570 -2.51 -1.99 19.08
CA HIS A 570 -2.78 -0.56 19.03
C HIS A 570 -1.72 0.15 18.20
N GLN A 571 -2.18 0.94 17.22
CA GLN A 571 -1.33 1.48 16.16
C GLN A 571 -1.24 3.01 16.23
N ASP A 572 -0.17 3.57 15.65
CA ASP A 572 -0.10 4.99 15.30
C ASP A 572 -0.78 5.29 13.95
N ALA A 573 -0.76 6.55 13.53
CA ALA A 573 -1.36 6.99 12.27
C ALA A 573 -0.67 6.48 10.99
N LEU A 574 0.53 5.89 11.08
CA LEU A 574 1.17 5.18 9.96
C LEU A 574 0.73 3.70 9.90
N GLY A 575 0.03 3.23 10.94
CA GLY A 575 -0.32 1.82 11.14
C GLY A 575 0.75 1.04 11.90
N SER A 576 1.80 1.70 12.42
CA SER A 576 2.84 1.01 13.17
C SER A 576 2.27 0.47 14.47
N VAL A 577 2.57 -0.77 14.84
CA VAL A 577 2.13 -1.36 16.12
C VAL A 577 2.99 -0.77 17.24
N ARG A 578 2.36 0.02 18.12
CA ARG A 578 3.06 0.78 19.18
C ARG A 578 2.89 0.16 20.56
N SER A 579 1.76 -0.49 20.80
CA SER A 579 1.51 -1.24 22.03
C SER A 579 0.59 -2.45 21.80
N LEU A 580 0.74 -3.46 22.65
CA LEU A 580 -0.16 -4.61 22.75
C LEU A 580 -0.80 -4.64 24.13
N THR A 581 -2.09 -4.97 24.22
CA THR A 581 -2.75 -5.21 25.51
C THR A 581 -3.25 -6.64 25.66
N ASP A 582 -3.34 -7.11 26.90
CA ASP A 582 -3.98 -8.37 27.29
C ASP A 582 -5.52 -8.26 27.36
N GLN A 583 -6.19 -9.33 27.80
CA GLN A 583 -7.65 -9.38 28.02
C GLN A 583 -8.15 -8.41 29.10
N GLY A 584 -7.28 -7.99 30.03
CA GLY A 584 -7.59 -7.01 31.06
C GLY A 584 -7.39 -5.55 30.60
N GLY A 585 -6.93 -5.34 29.37
CA GLY A 585 -6.60 -4.02 28.84
C GLY A 585 -5.26 -3.47 29.34
N ASN A 586 -4.40 -4.31 29.94
CA ASN A 586 -3.07 -3.90 30.40
C ASN A 586 -2.06 -4.02 29.27
N ALA A 587 -1.16 -3.03 29.16
CA ALA A 587 -0.08 -3.08 28.18
C ALA A 587 0.92 -4.17 28.53
N VAL A 588 1.13 -5.11 27.61
CA VAL A 588 2.07 -6.25 27.76
C VAL A 588 3.28 -6.13 26.85
N ALA A 589 3.16 -5.39 25.74
CA ALA A 589 4.28 -5.10 24.85
C ALA A 589 4.20 -3.67 24.32
N SER A 590 5.36 -3.10 23.99
CA SER A 590 5.48 -1.81 23.32
C SER A 590 6.62 -1.83 22.30
N GLY A 591 6.52 -0.96 21.29
CA GLY A 591 7.52 -0.81 20.24
C GLY A 591 7.62 0.64 19.79
N THR A 592 8.85 1.16 19.72
CA THR A 592 9.13 2.46 19.11
C THR A 592 10.10 2.29 17.94
N TYR A 593 9.87 3.03 16.86
CA TYR A 593 10.67 2.93 15.63
C TYR A 593 11.32 4.27 15.28
N SER A 594 12.42 4.23 14.52
CA SER A 594 12.91 5.40 13.79
C SER A 594 12.00 5.73 12.61
N ALA A 595 12.22 6.88 11.97
CA ALA A 595 11.48 7.26 10.77
C ALA A 595 11.46 6.17 9.68
N PHE A 596 12.55 5.43 9.48
CA PHE A 596 12.64 4.35 8.47
C PHE A 596 12.33 2.95 9.02
N GLY A 597 11.87 2.84 10.26
CA GLY A 597 11.39 1.58 10.83
C GLY A 597 12.41 0.80 11.65
N VAL A 598 13.61 1.33 11.92
CA VAL A 598 14.57 0.67 12.83
C VAL A 598 13.97 0.67 14.23
N ARG A 599 13.80 -0.50 14.83
CA ARG A 599 13.27 -0.62 16.19
C ARG A 599 14.26 -0.03 17.21
N GLN A 600 13.81 0.93 18.02
CA GLN A 600 14.62 1.68 18.97
C GLN A 600 14.50 1.16 20.42
N ARG A 601 13.28 0.88 20.89
CA ARG A 601 12.94 0.39 22.23
C ARG A 601 11.70 -0.48 22.18
N GLY A 602 11.58 -1.43 23.10
CA GLY A 602 10.39 -2.27 23.29
C GLY A 602 10.56 -3.27 24.42
N THR A 603 9.43 -3.82 24.90
CA THR A 603 9.38 -4.67 26.11
C THR A 603 9.16 -6.16 25.84
N SER A 604 8.84 -6.60 24.61
CA SER A 604 8.69 -8.02 24.25
C SER A 604 9.14 -8.34 22.82
N ALA A 605 9.46 -9.62 22.58
CA ALA A 605 9.72 -10.27 21.29
C ALA A 605 8.43 -10.69 20.54
N ASP A 606 7.25 -10.58 21.16
CA ASP A 606 5.96 -11.09 20.63
C ASP A 606 5.29 -10.18 19.57
N GLN A 607 6.06 -9.40 18.82
CA GLN A 607 5.54 -8.46 17.83
C GLN A 607 5.93 -8.89 16.41
N ASP A 608 5.12 -9.77 15.81
CA ASP A 608 5.32 -10.22 14.42
C ASP A 608 5.09 -9.09 13.40
N TYR A 609 4.31 -8.07 13.78
CA TYR A 609 4.03 -6.85 13.02
C TYR A 609 4.56 -5.64 13.77
N GLY A 610 5.21 -4.72 13.05
CA GLY A 610 5.78 -3.53 13.67
C GLY A 610 5.57 -2.27 12.84
N PHE A 611 6.66 -1.71 12.29
CA PHE A 611 6.66 -0.45 11.58
C PHE A 611 5.67 -0.46 10.40
N ALA A 612 4.84 0.59 10.30
CA ALA A 612 3.79 0.76 9.29
C ALA A 612 2.77 -0.39 9.19
N GLY A 613 2.75 -1.29 10.18
CA GLY A 613 1.84 -2.45 10.22
C GLY A 613 2.33 -3.62 9.36
N GLU A 614 3.60 -3.64 8.97
CA GLU A 614 4.16 -4.71 8.15
C GLU A 614 4.81 -5.80 9.01
N PRO A 615 4.74 -7.07 8.55
CA PRO A 615 5.34 -8.17 9.26
C PRO A 615 6.84 -8.22 9.09
N TRP A 616 7.53 -8.63 10.15
CA TRP A 616 8.97 -8.90 10.13
C TRP A 616 9.25 -10.33 9.66
N LEU A 617 10.44 -10.54 9.11
CA LEU A 617 11.00 -11.88 8.99
C LEU A 617 11.86 -12.16 10.23
N ALA A 618 11.35 -13.03 11.11
CA ALA A 618 12.05 -13.51 12.30
C ALA A 618 13.46 -14.01 11.95
N GLY A 619 14.41 -13.84 12.87
CA GLY A 619 15.83 -14.13 12.65
C GLY A 619 16.55 -13.19 11.68
N SER A 620 15.84 -12.21 11.09
CA SER A 620 16.40 -11.21 10.20
C SER A 620 16.03 -9.79 10.65
N ARG A 621 16.46 -8.79 9.87
CA ARG A 621 16.08 -7.38 10.05
C ARG A 621 15.09 -6.87 8.99
N LEU A 622 14.52 -7.74 8.18
CA LEU A 622 13.75 -7.35 7.00
C LEU A 622 12.25 -7.23 7.30
N ALA A 623 11.64 -6.17 6.76
CA ALA A 623 10.20 -6.01 6.70
C ALA A 623 9.67 -6.58 5.39
N HIS A 624 8.57 -7.34 5.47
CA HIS A 624 7.92 -7.95 4.32
C HIS A 624 6.83 -7.03 3.77
N HIS A 625 7.03 -6.54 2.55
CA HIS A 625 6.08 -5.69 1.83
C HIS A 625 5.49 -6.45 0.63
N ARG A 626 5.17 -7.74 0.81
CA ARG A 626 4.56 -8.62 -0.20
C ARG A 626 5.44 -8.81 -1.43
N ALA A 627 5.40 -7.89 -2.40
CA ALA A 627 6.22 -8.00 -3.59
C ALA A 627 7.73 -7.84 -3.32
N ARG A 628 8.10 -7.15 -2.23
CA ARG A 628 9.50 -6.84 -1.91
C ARG A 628 9.80 -6.92 -0.42
N TRP A 629 11.10 -6.94 -0.14
CA TRP A 629 11.67 -6.88 1.20
C TRP A 629 12.35 -5.53 1.41
N MET A 630 12.08 -4.88 2.53
CA MET A 630 12.65 -3.59 2.91
C MET A 630 13.59 -3.78 4.10
N ASP A 631 14.78 -3.20 4.03
CA ASP A 631 15.71 -3.12 5.15
C ASP A 631 15.58 -1.74 5.82
N PRO A 632 15.05 -1.66 7.04
CA PRO A 632 14.85 -0.39 7.75
C PRO A 632 16.14 0.38 8.02
N GLN A 633 17.27 -0.33 8.17
CA GLN A 633 18.54 0.32 8.46
C GLN A 633 19.02 1.12 7.25
N THR A 634 18.81 0.62 6.04
CA THR A 634 19.12 1.34 4.79
C THR A 634 17.95 2.22 4.32
N GLY A 635 16.72 1.93 4.77
CA GLY A 635 15.50 2.59 4.31
C GLY A 635 15.18 2.29 2.85
N ARG A 636 15.55 1.10 2.37
CA ARG A 636 15.48 0.73 0.94
C ARG A 636 15.03 -0.71 0.74
N PHE A 637 14.47 -0.95 -0.44
CA PHE A 637 14.15 -2.29 -0.89
C PHE A 637 15.40 -3.05 -1.35
N LEU A 638 15.37 -4.37 -1.17
CA LEU A 638 16.46 -5.27 -1.54
C LEU A 638 16.46 -5.65 -3.03
N SER A 639 15.39 -5.34 -3.75
CA SER A 639 15.20 -5.65 -5.17
C SER A 639 14.58 -4.48 -5.92
N GLN A 640 14.85 -4.43 -7.22
CA GLN A 640 14.32 -3.41 -8.11
C GLN A 640 12.78 -3.48 -8.17
N ASP A 641 12.13 -2.32 -8.14
CA ASP A 641 10.69 -2.20 -8.40
C ASP A 641 10.33 -2.62 -9.84
N ARG A 642 9.27 -3.45 -9.96
CA ARG A 642 8.68 -3.75 -11.26
C ARG A 642 7.74 -2.65 -11.74
N PHE A 643 7.13 -1.92 -10.82
CA PHE A 643 6.39 -0.72 -11.18
C PHE A 643 7.36 0.33 -11.73
N GLU A 644 7.00 0.93 -12.87
CA GLU A 644 7.92 1.81 -13.58
C GLU A 644 8.02 3.23 -13.04
N GLY A 645 7.16 3.56 -12.09
CA GLY A 645 6.95 4.92 -11.63
C GLY A 645 6.03 5.69 -12.56
N VAL A 646 5.76 6.93 -12.18
CA VAL A 646 4.95 7.90 -12.92
C VAL A 646 5.89 8.98 -13.45
N ILE A 647 5.90 9.18 -14.77
CA ILE A 647 6.81 10.16 -15.42
C ILE A 647 6.54 11.61 -15.01
N GLU A 648 5.36 11.93 -14.47
CA GLU A 648 5.09 13.27 -13.90
C GLU A 648 5.64 13.43 -12.47
N GLN A 649 6.10 12.35 -11.84
CA GLN A 649 6.59 12.32 -10.46
C GLN A 649 7.98 11.65 -10.39
N PRO A 650 9.08 12.37 -10.66
CA PRO A 650 10.43 11.80 -10.76
C PRO A 650 10.90 10.97 -9.56
N GLN A 651 10.45 11.28 -8.34
CA GLN A 651 10.78 10.51 -7.12
C GLN A 651 10.31 9.04 -7.21
N SER A 652 9.25 8.77 -7.97
CA SER A 652 8.73 7.41 -8.17
C SER A 652 9.57 6.56 -9.14
N LEU A 653 10.54 7.17 -9.84
CA LEU A 653 11.38 6.47 -10.81
C LEU A 653 12.56 5.75 -10.15
N ASN A 654 12.92 6.14 -8.91
CA ASN A 654 13.92 5.43 -8.11
C ASN A 654 13.38 4.07 -7.66
N ARG A 655 14.01 3.00 -8.13
CA ARG A 655 13.46 1.64 -8.01
C ARG A 655 13.68 0.95 -6.67
N TYR A 656 14.36 1.61 -5.73
CA TYR A 656 14.71 1.02 -4.43
C TYR A 656 14.29 1.89 -3.25
N CYS A 657 13.91 3.14 -3.48
CA CYS A 657 13.59 4.08 -2.43
C CYS A 657 12.27 3.69 -1.74
N TYR A 658 12.30 3.58 -0.41
CA TYR A 658 11.09 3.39 0.37
C TYR A 658 10.37 4.72 0.57
N ALA A 659 9.06 4.74 0.32
CA ALA A 659 8.19 5.88 0.59
C ALA A 659 8.66 7.22 0.00
N TYR A 660 9.35 7.21 -1.14
CA TYR A 660 9.97 8.41 -1.76
C TYR A 660 10.91 9.19 -0.82
N ALA A 661 11.53 8.51 0.14
CA ALA A 661 12.32 9.09 1.24
C ALA A 661 11.49 9.95 2.22
N ASP A 662 10.18 9.73 2.28
CA ASP A 662 9.26 10.29 3.27
C ASP A 662 8.47 9.18 4.01
N PRO A 663 9.16 8.37 4.84
CA PRO A 663 8.55 7.22 5.51
C PRO A 663 7.64 7.61 6.68
N VAL A 664 7.61 8.89 7.07
CA VAL A 664 6.79 9.36 8.20
C VAL A 664 5.41 9.79 7.74
N ASN A 665 5.21 10.05 6.44
CA ASN A 665 3.89 10.28 5.85
C ASN A 665 3.49 9.18 4.86
N GLY A 666 4.43 8.45 4.26
CA GLY A 666 4.16 7.39 3.29
C GLY A 666 4.53 5.98 3.77
N ARG A 667 3.84 4.99 3.25
CA ARG A 667 4.20 3.56 3.36
C ARG A 667 3.95 2.84 2.03
N ASP A 668 4.72 1.80 1.72
CA ASP A 668 4.49 0.95 0.54
C ASP A 668 4.12 -0.48 0.99
N PRO A 669 2.85 -0.76 1.32
CA PRO A 669 2.44 -2.08 1.79
C PRO A 669 2.44 -3.13 0.67
N THR A 670 2.42 -2.69 -0.60
CA THR A 670 2.38 -3.58 -1.77
C THR A 670 3.77 -4.05 -2.21
N GLY A 671 4.80 -3.27 -1.86
CA GLY A 671 6.13 -3.38 -2.43
C GLY A 671 6.20 -2.92 -3.88
N TYR A 672 5.30 -2.05 -4.34
CA TYR A 672 5.31 -1.49 -5.71
C TYR A 672 5.06 0.01 -5.75
N TRP A 673 4.29 0.55 -4.81
CA TRP A 673 3.96 1.96 -4.84
C TRP A 673 3.68 2.49 -3.44
N THR A 674 4.13 3.72 -3.23
CA THR A 674 3.94 4.39 -1.94
C THR A 674 2.51 4.90 -1.87
N ILE A 675 1.83 4.48 -0.81
CA ILE A 675 0.58 5.06 -0.37
C ILE A 675 0.94 6.11 0.68
N GLY A 676 0.66 7.38 0.37
CA GLY A 676 0.64 8.42 1.39
C GLY A 676 -0.47 8.12 2.39
N GLY A 677 -0.21 8.27 3.69
CA GLY A 677 -1.28 8.40 4.68
C GLY A 677 -2.25 9.45 4.16
N ILE A 678 -3.56 9.22 4.32
CA ILE A 678 -4.66 10.03 3.78
C ILE A 678 -4.45 11.52 4.09
N MET A 679 -3.72 12.23 3.22
CA MET A 679 -3.16 13.57 3.48
C MET A 679 -2.94 14.38 2.20
N LEU A 680 -3.51 13.96 1.06
CA LEU A 680 -3.67 14.84 -0.10
C LEU A 680 -5.14 15.19 -0.23
N GLY A 681 -5.54 16.20 0.55
CA GLY A 681 -6.81 16.89 0.36
C GLY A 681 -6.85 17.43 -1.07
N GLY A 682 -7.67 16.80 -1.91
CA GLY A 682 -8.00 17.27 -3.25
C GLY A 682 -6.93 17.01 -4.31
N ILE A 683 -7.38 16.48 -5.45
CA ILE A 683 -6.74 16.46 -6.79
C ILE A 683 -5.94 15.21 -7.19
N PHE A 684 -5.44 14.38 -6.28
CA PHE A 684 -5.06 13.01 -6.67
C PHE A 684 -6.20 12.07 -6.32
N GLY A 685 -7.22 12.09 -7.18
CA GLY A 685 -8.19 11.01 -7.22
C GLY A 685 -7.43 9.69 -7.32
N THR A 686 -7.69 8.81 -6.36
CA THR A 686 -7.83 7.36 -6.56
C THR A 686 -7.21 6.83 -7.86
N TYR A 687 -5.88 6.79 -7.94
CA TYR A 687 -5.25 5.87 -8.86
C TYR A 687 -5.20 4.51 -8.16
N CYS A 688 -5.82 3.53 -8.81
CA CYS A 688 -5.85 2.10 -8.48
C CYS A 688 -6.87 1.64 -7.42
N HIS A 689 -8.14 1.56 -7.82
CA HIS A 689 -9.10 0.56 -7.31
C HIS A 689 -9.55 -0.45 -8.39
N GLY A 690 -8.79 -0.58 -9.48
CA GLY A 690 -9.01 -1.61 -10.48
C GLY A 690 -7.68 -1.97 -11.13
N ASP A 691 -7.36 -3.26 -11.13
CA ASP A 691 -6.32 -3.91 -11.93
C ASP A 691 -4.85 -3.56 -11.64
N CYS A 692 -4.38 -3.93 -10.44
CA CYS A 692 -2.96 -4.24 -10.21
C CYS A 692 -2.73 -5.76 -10.10
N ARG A 693 -3.35 -6.54 -10.99
CA ARG A 693 -2.94 -7.92 -11.29
C ARG A 693 -2.67 -8.03 -12.79
N ALA A 694 -1.44 -7.73 -13.19
CA ALA A 694 -0.90 -8.11 -14.48
C ALA A 694 0.46 -8.77 -14.28
#